data_AF-A0A1C6UJ45-F1
#
_entry.id   AF-A0A1C6UJ45-F1
#
_cell.length_a   1.000
_cell.length_b   1.000
_cell.length_c   1.000
_cell.angle_alpha   90.00
_cell.angle_beta   90.00
_cell.angle_gamma   90.00
#
_symmetry.space_group_name_H-M   'P 1'
#
loop_
_entity.id
_entity.type
_entity.pdbx_description
1 polymer ?
#
loop_
_entity_poly.entity_id
_entity_poly.type
_entity_poly.pdbx_seq_one_letter_code
_entity_poly.pdbx_strand_id
1 'polypeptide(L)'
;MVVFALMAVLAAVFTDLRDRSLPLESGASAAVTLEFSESGLSDQEAFAELGRLSDELNLGLVMVTGDVGADQSGQVLTVVGERRTLPARLVRFGDLPDVQVRGPEALEHSIADGHYLITGDEAGRVELQEWLTQRQVGQFWKSDGHGATLRMIAIEGAFAACFVATVVLLVTVAVYWLAARARQRALRVLAGTAPSRIVVEDIIGLTAPITLSALAVHAVAAVYVAVAHGSGFLPYFMTTLALLQLLVVFATLAAVVVLSVVSWPKTAALARREPAVRRYRPVATAMKVLTFVLVISAVAPAYGALRAATAAADEQAQWRLLADQVGLTFRLGANEGEFNEIKGPVTSVALRAERDGAVSLSHAWSADDLNLSGQERQSYGGLALVTQRWLDLIETDHTDLTAVSVGDLPQAVRSFLLPSLEIWQRDTGADPGELVEAVSYYRFDGELALPVVGSGSGQLVFFDRVVLAVVPELGMFNEDFLASSATSSNLIFTGLEATQQLVAEEGLTGAVRVQYMAEDGLLLAQFLAYFAWLRGISLAAMLAAMVISAAVGSVISAVLDNRRDYQLRLAGTSAVRILANRLAPEVAVGLALVAAILALTLWRDSPGTPLIITAGSLGLAISALCHFAARRWMFSAVINRTV
;
A
#
# COMPACT_ATOMS: atom_id res chain seq x y z
N MET A 1 6.89 1.36 -25.63
CA MET A 1 5.46 1.12 -25.34
C MET A 1 5.25 0.45 -23.99
N VAL A 2 5.74 -0.78 -23.74
CA VAL A 2 5.54 -1.50 -22.45
C VAL A 2 5.88 -0.65 -21.21
N VAL A 3 7.03 0.02 -21.23
CA VAL A 3 7.45 0.91 -20.13
C VAL A 3 6.43 2.03 -19.87
N PHE A 4 5.87 2.62 -20.92
CA PHE A 4 4.89 3.69 -20.79
C PHE A 4 3.51 3.18 -20.40
N ALA A 5 3.17 1.94 -20.76
CA ALA A 5 1.97 1.29 -20.26
C ALA A 5 2.04 1.10 -18.73
N LEU A 6 3.23 0.80 -18.18
CA LEU A 6 3.45 0.80 -16.73
C LEU A 6 3.14 2.15 -16.09
N MET A 7 3.51 3.25 -16.74
CA MET A 7 3.20 4.61 -16.26
C MET A 7 1.71 4.92 -16.36
N ALA A 8 1.01 4.40 -17.36
CA ALA A 8 -0.45 4.51 -17.46
C ALA A 8 -1.14 3.76 -16.31
N VAL A 9 -0.65 2.57 -15.97
CA VAL A 9 -1.11 1.83 -14.78
C VAL A 9 -0.84 2.62 -13.50
N LEU A 10 0.35 3.21 -13.36
CA LEU A 10 0.68 4.03 -12.19
C LEU A 10 -0.22 5.28 -12.09
N ALA A 11 -0.49 5.93 -13.23
CA ALA A 11 -1.41 7.06 -13.31
C ALA A 11 -2.84 6.66 -12.94
N ALA A 12 -3.29 5.46 -13.33
CA ALA A 12 -4.59 4.92 -12.93
C ALA A 12 -4.66 4.73 -11.41
N VAL A 13 -3.62 4.15 -10.80
CA VAL A 13 -3.53 4.00 -9.33
C VAL A 13 -3.56 5.36 -8.65
N PHE A 14 -2.78 6.33 -9.12
CA PHE A 14 -2.82 7.69 -8.55
C PHE A 14 -4.20 8.34 -8.70
N THR A 15 -4.89 8.10 -9.82
CA THR A 15 -6.24 8.62 -10.07
C THR A 15 -7.24 7.97 -9.13
N ASP A 16 -7.19 6.65 -8.93
CA ASP A 16 -8.04 5.93 -7.98
C ASP A 16 -7.77 6.37 -6.52
N LEU A 17 -6.51 6.43 -6.10
CA LEU A 17 -6.14 6.88 -4.75
C LEU A 17 -6.59 8.32 -4.49
N ARG A 18 -6.48 9.19 -5.50
CA ARG A 18 -6.98 10.55 -5.43
C ARG A 18 -8.50 10.59 -5.36
N ASP A 19 -9.19 9.83 -6.20
CA ASP A 19 -10.65 9.79 -6.25
C ASP A 19 -11.25 9.25 -4.94
N ARG A 20 -10.54 8.33 -4.28
CA ARG A 20 -10.89 7.82 -2.95
C ARG A 20 -10.82 8.88 -1.86
N SER A 21 -9.79 9.73 -1.87
CA SER A 21 -9.64 10.79 -0.87
C SER A 21 -10.45 12.04 -1.21
N LEU A 22 -10.57 12.35 -2.50
CA LEU A 22 -11.10 13.59 -3.08
C LEU A 22 -11.82 13.24 -4.39
N PRO A 23 -13.13 12.89 -4.32
CA PRO A 23 -13.91 12.44 -5.47
C PRO A 23 -13.81 13.41 -6.65
N LEU A 24 -13.26 12.96 -7.77
CA LEU A 24 -12.89 13.84 -8.89
C LEU A 24 -14.13 14.42 -9.60
N GLU A 25 -15.22 13.65 -9.71
CA GLU A 25 -16.47 14.13 -10.30
C GLU A 25 -17.16 15.20 -9.46
N SER A 26 -16.92 15.25 -8.14
CA SER A 26 -17.43 16.33 -7.29
C SER A 26 -16.75 17.67 -7.56
N GLY A 27 -15.57 17.66 -8.22
CA GLY A 27 -14.71 18.83 -8.35
C GLY A 27 -13.92 19.17 -7.08
N ALA A 28 -13.82 18.24 -6.12
CA ALA A 28 -13.11 18.47 -4.86
C ALA A 28 -11.63 18.82 -5.07
N SER A 29 -11.24 20.03 -4.66
CA SER A 29 -9.86 20.52 -4.76
C SER A 29 -9.06 20.26 -3.49
N ALA A 30 -9.71 20.40 -2.33
CA ALA A 30 -9.10 20.26 -1.00
C ALA A 30 -10.02 19.55 -0.02
N ALA A 31 -9.42 18.93 1.00
CA ALA A 31 -10.11 18.32 2.13
C ALA A 31 -9.64 18.94 3.44
N VAL A 32 -10.56 19.03 4.40
CA VAL A 32 -10.29 19.51 5.76
C VAL A 32 -11.04 18.67 6.77
N THR A 33 -10.36 18.25 7.83
CA THR A 33 -11.02 17.73 9.04
C THR A 33 -11.28 18.90 9.96
N LEU A 34 -12.53 19.07 10.38
CA LEU A 34 -12.94 20.09 11.33
C LEU A 34 -13.31 19.46 12.66
N GLU A 35 -12.91 20.13 13.74
CA GLU A 35 -13.14 19.73 15.12
C GLU A 35 -13.61 20.94 15.92
N PHE A 36 -14.87 20.94 16.31
CA PHE A 36 -15.58 22.02 16.98
C PHE A 36 -15.53 21.92 18.52
N SER A 37 -14.79 20.96 19.07
CA SER A 37 -14.69 20.67 20.51
C SER A 37 -14.39 21.90 21.37
N GLU A 38 -13.46 22.76 20.93
CA GLU A 38 -13.07 23.98 21.66
C GLU A 38 -13.83 25.25 21.22
N SER A 39 -14.73 25.14 20.24
CA SER A 39 -15.33 26.30 19.57
C SER A 39 -16.51 26.95 20.32
N GLY A 40 -17.12 26.21 21.26
CA GLY A 40 -18.31 26.63 21.98
C GLY A 40 -19.58 26.73 21.13
N LEU A 41 -19.56 26.25 19.88
CA LEU A 41 -20.71 26.23 18.98
C LEU A 41 -21.52 24.94 19.14
N SER A 42 -22.85 25.06 19.05
CA SER A 42 -23.70 23.89 18.84
C SER A 42 -23.59 23.38 17.39
N ASP A 43 -23.88 22.09 17.16
CA ASP A 43 -23.80 21.48 15.82
C ASP A 43 -24.68 22.21 14.79
N GLN A 44 -25.89 22.64 15.19
CA GLN A 44 -26.79 23.43 14.32
C GLN A 44 -26.21 24.80 13.95
N GLU A 45 -25.62 25.51 14.91
CA GLU A 45 -24.98 26.81 14.66
C GLU A 45 -23.75 26.66 13.77
N ALA A 46 -22.96 25.60 13.99
CA ALA A 46 -21.79 25.29 13.18
C ALA A 46 -22.18 25.01 11.72
N PHE A 47 -23.19 24.17 11.48
CA PHE A 47 -23.67 23.92 10.11
C PHE A 47 -24.26 25.15 9.44
N ALA A 48 -25.02 25.98 10.17
CA ALA A 48 -25.57 27.22 9.63
C ALA A 48 -24.47 28.20 9.20
N GLU A 49 -23.42 28.38 10.02
CA GLU A 49 -22.29 29.25 9.69
C GLU A 49 -21.42 28.67 8.56
N LEU A 50 -21.15 27.37 8.57
CA LEU A 50 -20.43 26.70 7.48
C LEU A 50 -21.21 26.78 6.16
N GLY A 51 -22.53 26.61 6.18
CA GLY A 51 -23.41 26.74 5.02
C GLY A 51 -23.39 28.17 4.46
N ARG A 52 -23.52 29.17 5.33
CA ARG A 52 -23.41 30.59 4.97
C ARG A 52 -22.05 30.91 4.34
N LEU A 53 -20.95 30.48 4.97
CA LEU A 53 -19.59 30.69 4.45
C LEU A 53 -19.38 29.95 3.12
N SER A 54 -19.92 28.73 2.99
CA SER A 54 -19.89 27.98 1.74
C SER A 54 -20.50 28.76 0.58
N ASP A 55 -21.64 29.40 0.84
CA ASP A 55 -22.42 30.12 -0.17
C ASP A 55 -21.90 31.53 -0.46
N GLU A 56 -21.38 32.24 0.55
CA GLU A 56 -20.75 33.56 0.41
C GLU A 56 -19.42 33.47 -0.32
N LEU A 57 -18.58 32.51 0.06
CA LEU A 57 -17.23 32.33 -0.46
C LEU A 57 -17.18 31.39 -1.67
N ASN A 58 -18.34 30.87 -2.10
CA ASN A 58 -18.48 29.93 -3.21
C ASN A 58 -17.59 28.68 -3.08
N LEU A 59 -17.39 28.21 -1.84
CA LEU A 59 -16.52 27.08 -1.51
C LEU A 59 -17.15 25.74 -1.88
N GLY A 60 -18.48 25.67 -1.93
CA GLY A 60 -19.18 24.41 -2.15
C GLY A 60 -18.76 23.35 -1.13
N LEU A 61 -18.91 23.66 0.15
CA LEU A 61 -18.56 22.73 1.23
C LEU A 61 -19.50 21.53 1.22
N VAL A 62 -18.89 20.35 1.32
CA VAL A 62 -19.58 19.07 1.36
C VAL A 62 -19.00 18.24 2.49
N MET A 63 -19.86 17.74 3.37
CA MET A 63 -19.47 16.83 4.44
C MET A 63 -19.43 15.39 3.91
N VAL A 64 -18.37 14.66 4.24
CA VAL A 64 -18.26 13.23 3.99
C VAL A 64 -18.91 12.47 5.15
N THR A 65 -19.92 11.67 4.83
CA THR A 65 -20.67 10.82 5.76
C THR A 65 -20.73 9.38 5.24
N GLY A 66 -21.04 8.41 6.10
CA GLY A 66 -21.30 7.01 5.69
C GLY A 66 -22.75 6.85 5.21
N ASP A 67 -23.01 5.89 4.31
CA ASP A 67 -24.38 5.55 3.91
C ASP A 67 -25.11 4.79 5.02
N VAL A 68 -26.17 5.40 5.53
CA VAL A 68 -27.07 4.81 6.55
C VAL A 68 -28.16 3.92 5.90
N GLY A 69 -28.16 3.78 4.57
CA GLY A 69 -29.16 2.99 3.82
C GLY A 69 -28.86 1.49 3.71
N ALA A 70 -29.87 0.73 3.27
CA ALA A 70 -29.88 -0.74 3.19
C ALA A 70 -28.75 -1.40 2.34
N ASP A 71 -28.03 -0.64 1.51
CA ASP A 71 -26.90 -1.13 0.68
C ASP A 71 -25.51 -0.93 1.33
N GLN A 72 -25.44 -0.42 2.57
CA GLN A 72 -24.34 -0.46 3.58
C GLN A 72 -22.87 -0.48 3.09
N SER A 73 -22.50 0.22 2.00
CA SER A 73 -21.11 0.22 1.51
C SER A 73 -20.66 1.49 0.80
N GLY A 74 -21.50 2.54 0.81
CA GLY A 74 -21.26 3.78 0.07
C GLY A 74 -20.76 4.92 0.95
N GLN A 75 -19.83 5.71 0.40
CA GLN A 75 -19.56 7.06 0.91
C GLN A 75 -20.71 7.98 0.48
N VAL A 76 -21.27 8.76 1.41
CA VAL A 76 -22.29 9.79 1.13
C VAL A 76 -21.66 11.17 1.26
N LEU A 77 -21.97 12.02 0.30
CA LEU A 77 -21.57 13.42 0.30
C LEU A 77 -22.78 14.30 0.57
N THR A 78 -22.75 15.00 1.69
CA THR A 78 -23.86 15.86 2.11
C THR A 78 -23.48 17.32 1.89
N VAL A 79 -24.23 18.02 1.04
CA VAL A 79 -23.96 19.43 0.73
C VAL A 79 -24.29 20.28 1.97
N VAL A 80 -23.39 21.19 2.35
CA VAL A 80 -23.57 22.03 3.55
C VAL A 80 -24.27 23.36 3.23
N GLY A 81 -23.97 23.96 2.07
CA GLY A 81 -24.62 25.19 1.60
C GLY A 81 -25.82 24.92 0.66
N GLU A 82 -26.58 25.95 0.32
CA GLU A 82 -27.78 25.83 -0.51
C GLU A 82 -27.53 26.22 -1.98
N ARG A 83 -26.50 27.02 -2.27
CA ARG A 83 -26.30 27.57 -3.62
C ARG A 83 -25.77 26.58 -4.64
N ARG A 84 -25.01 25.57 -4.20
CA ARG A 84 -24.33 24.64 -5.12
C ARG A 84 -25.08 23.31 -5.17
N THR A 85 -25.38 22.88 -6.39
CA THR A 85 -25.99 21.57 -6.64
C THR A 85 -24.95 20.64 -7.26
N LEU A 86 -24.81 19.46 -6.67
CA LEU A 86 -24.03 18.36 -7.21
C LEU A 86 -24.98 17.30 -7.79
N PRO A 87 -24.55 16.50 -8.76
CA PRO A 87 -25.33 15.35 -9.23
C PRO A 87 -25.70 14.43 -8.06
N ALA A 88 -26.91 13.86 -8.07
CA ALA A 88 -27.38 12.96 -7.01
C ALA A 88 -26.49 11.70 -6.83
N ARG A 89 -25.73 11.35 -7.86
CA ARG A 89 -24.78 10.22 -7.88
C ARG A 89 -23.52 10.65 -8.62
N LEU A 90 -22.37 10.39 -8.01
CA LEU A 90 -21.05 10.64 -8.58
C LEU A 90 -20.36 9.32 -8.88
N VAL A 91 -19.89 9.17 -10.10
CA VAL A 91 -19.17 7.98 -10.54
C VAL A 91 -17.80 7.91 -9.87
N ARG A 92 -17.32 6.71 -9.56
CA ARG A 92 -15.96 6.45 -9.06
C ARG A 92 -15.05 5.92 -10.15
N PHE A 93 -13.76 6.24 -10.06
CA PHE A 93 -12.75 5.75 -11.00
C PHE A 93 -12.43 4.27 -10.78
N GLY A 94 -12.35 3.83 -9.53
CA GLY A 94 -12.05 2.44 -9.15
C GLY A 94 -13.29 1.55 -9.03
N ASP A 95 -13.11 0.36 -8.44
CA ASP A 95 -14.18 -0.65 -8.27
C ASP A 95 -15.11 -0.35 -7.08
N LEU A 96 -15.04 0.85 -6.50
CA LEU A 96 -15.91 1.25 -5.39
C LEU A 96 -17.29 1.66 -5.90
N PRO A 97 -18.35 1.44 -5.10
CA PRO A 97 -19.67 1.91 -5.46
C PRO A 97 -19.68 3.45 -5.60
N ASP A 98 -20.53 3.92 -6.51
CA ASP A 98 -20.71 5.35 -6.75
C ASP A 98 -21.17 6.07 -5.49
N VAL A 99 -20.72 7.32 -5.34
CA VAL A 99 -21.02 8.15 -4.17
C VAL A 99 -22.40 8.76 -4.33
N GLN A 100 -23.24 8.63 -3.32
CA GLN A 100 -24.53 9.32 -3.27
C GLN A 100 -24.37 10.73 -2.72
N VAL A 101 -25.07 11.69 -3.30
CA VAL A 101 -25.10 13.08 -2.83
C VAL A 101 -26.45 13.37 -2.18
N ARG A 102 -26.43 13.89 -0.95
CA ARG A 102 -27.62 14.32 -0.19
C ARG A 102 -27.60 15.84 0.06
N GLY A 103 -28.77 16.42 0.24
CA GLY A 103 -28.91 17.85 0.53
C GLY A 103 -28.67 18.19 2.00
N PRO A 104 -28.66 19.48 2.35
CA PRO A 104 -28.41 19.97 3.71
C PRO A 104 -29.36 19.39 4.77
N GLU A 105 -30.57 18.98 4.38
CA GLU A 105 -31.55 18.33 5.24
C GLU A 105 -31.02 17.05 5.92
N ALA A 106 -30.06 16.35 5.30
CA ALA A 106 -29.45 15.17 5.90
C ALA A 106 -28.49 15.51 7.06
N LEU A 107 -28.20 16.80 7.31
CA LEU A 107 -27.35 17.27 8.42
C LEU A 107 -28.14 17.60 9.69
N GLU A 108 -29.48 17.58 9.66
CA GLU A 108 -30.33 18.01 10.79
C GLU A 108 -30.09 17.23 12.09
N HIS A 109 -29.61 15.99 11.97
CA HIS A 109 -29.22 15.12 13.09
C HIS A 109 -27.75 14.69 13.03
N SER A 110 -26.93 15.38 12.24
CA SER A 110 -25.49 15.14 12.14
C SER A 110 -24.72 15.98 13.17
N ILE A 111 -23.48 15.58 13.41
CA ILE A 111 -22.51 16.36 14.19
C ILE A 111 -21.64 17.20 13.25
N ALA A 112 -21.25 18.41 13.66
CA ALA A 112 -20.44 19.29 12.82
C ALA A 112 -18.97 18.85 12.72
N ASP A 113 -18.50 18.01 13.64
CA ASP A 113 -17.17 17.39 13.57
C ASP A 113 -17.12 16.40 12.41
N GLY A 114 -16.09 16.50 11.56
CA GLY A 114 -15.96 15.56 10.45
C GLY A 114 -15.02 15.98 9.33
N HIS A 115 -15.08 15.20 8.26
CA HIS A 115 -14.32 15.45 7.04
C HIS A 115 -15.16 16.25 6.06
N TYR A 116 -14.64 17.40 5.64
CA TYR A 116 -15.25 18.30 4.68
C TYR A 116 -14.39 18.41 3.42
N LEU A 117 -15.06 18.53 2.29
CA LEU A 117 -14.47 18.74 0.97
C LEU A 117 -14.85 20.13 0.46
N ILE A 118 -13.88 20.81 -0.15
CA ILE A 118 -14.10 22.03 -0.91
C ILE A 118 -14.26 21.64 -2.37
N THR A 119 -15.47 21.79 -2.90
CA THR A 119 -15.80 21.46 -4.31
C THR A 119 -15.85 22.68 -5.22
N GLY A 120 -15.81 23.89 -4.65
CA GLY A 120 -15.89 25.16 -5.33
C GLY A 120 -14.58 25.90 -5.47
N ASP A 121 -14.65 27.23 -5.40
CA ASP A 121 -13.48 28.09 -5.64
C ASP A 121 -12.54 28.06 -4.43
N GLU A 122 -11.24 27.81 -4.66
CA GLU A 122 -10.24 27.85 -3.60
C GLU A 122 -9.94 29.28 -3.12
N ALA A 123 -10.37 30.31 -3.86
CA ALA A 123 -10.13 31.71 -3.47
C ALA A 123 -10.66 32.04 -2.06
N GLY A 124 -11.81 31.47 -1.67
CA GLY A 124 -12.42 31.65 -0.36
C GLY A 124 -11.76 30.87 0.78
N ARG A 125 -10.81 29.98 0.47
CA ARG A 125 -10.24 29.05 1.47
C ARG A 125 -9.49 29.77 2.58
N VAL A 126 -8.78 30.85 2.26
CA VAL A 126 -8.01 31.63 3.25
C VAL A 126 -8.96 32.26 4.27
N GLU A 127 -10.08 32.79 3.80
CA GLU A 127 -11.10 33.41 4.67
C GLU A 127 -11.81 32.38 5.55
N LEU A 128 -12.09 31.18 5.04
CA LEU A 128 -12.56 30.06 5.85
C LEU A 128 -11.54 29.66 6.93
N GLN A 129 -10.25 29.57 6.58
CA GLN A 129 -9.19 29.25 7.54
C GLN A 129 -9.07 30.29 8.65
N GLU A 130 -9.20 31.57 8.30
CA GLU A 130 -9.20 32.66 9.28
C GLU A 130 -10.40 32.55 10.22
N TRP A 131 -11.61 32.29 9.68
CA TRP A 131 -12.81 32.10 10.48
C TRP A 131 -12.69 30.91 11.45
N LEU A 132 -12.22 29.76 10.96
CA LEU A 132 -12.00 28.55 11.77
C LEU A 132 -11.01 28.82 12.91
N THR A 133 -9.93 29.54 12.60
CA THR A 133 -8.91 29.90 13.60
C THR A 133 -9.47 30.85 14.66
N GLN A 134 -10.26 31.85 14.26
CA GLN A 134 -10.88 32.81 15.18
C GLN A 134 -11.88 32.16 16.13
N ARG A 135 -12.58 31.11 15.67
CA ARG A 135 -13.54 30.33 16.45
C ARG A 135 -12.92 29.13 17.17
N GLN A 136 -11.59 29.02 17.21
CA GLN A 136 -10.88 27.91 17.86
C GLN A 136 -11.33 26.52 17.38
N VAL A 137 -11.70 26.42 16.10
CA VAL A 137 -12.04 25.13 15.46
C VAL A 137 -10.74 24.44 15.05
N GLY A 138 -10.52 23.22 15.54
CA GLY A 138 -9.41 22.36 15.13
C GLY A 138 -9.51 22.08 13.63
N GLN A 139 -8.42 22.27 12.90
CA GLN A 139 -8.40 22.16 11.44
C GLN A 139 -7.20 21.35 10.94
N PHE A 140 -7.47 20.23 10.28
CA PHE A 140 -6.45 19.42 9.62
C PHE A 140 -6.63 19.45 8.12
N TRP A 141 -5.84 20.29 7.45
CA TRP A 141 -5.92 20.47 6.01
C TRP A 141 -5.12 19.40 5.27
N LYS A 142 -5.79 18.69 4.36
CA LYS A 142 -5.16 17.82 3.40
C LYS A 142 -5.20 18.48 2.02
N SER A 143 -4.09 19.07 1.63
CA SER A 143 -3.89 19.55 0.26
C SER A 143 -3.21 18.48 -0.58
N ASP A 144 -3.91 17.94 -1.56
CA ASP A 144 -3.36 16.99 -2.51
C ASP A 144 -3.14 17.74 -3.85
N GLY A 145 -1.99 18.39 -4.02
CA GLY A 145 -1.57 18.90 -5.32
C GLY A 145 -0.78 17.83 -6.11
N HIS A 146 -0.34 18.13 -7.33
CA HIS A 146 0.61 17.27 -8.06
C HIS A 146 1.93 17.04 -7.30
N GLY A 147 2.26 17.90 -6.33
CA GLY A 147 3.37 17.69 -5.38
C GLY A 147 3.18 16.49 -4.47
N ALA A 148 1.93 16.10 -4.16
CA ALA A 148 1.62 14.89 -3.41
C ALA A 148 1.98 13.63 -4.21
N THR A 149 1.78 13.62 -5.52
CA THR A 149 2.24 12.54 -6.42
C THR A 149 3.75 12.37 -6.36
N LEU A 150 4.52 13.46 -6.43
CA LEU A 150 5.99 13.42 -6.30
C LEU A 150 6.43 12.96 -4.92
N ARG A 151 5.76 13.45 -3.86
CA ARG A 151 6.01 13.01 -2.48
C ARG A 151 5.73 11.53 -2.30
N MET A 152 4.64 11.02 -2.88
CA MET A 152 4.27 9.61 -2.79
C MET A 152 5.29 8.72 -3.52
N ILE A 153 5.81 9.15 -4.68
CA ILE A 153 6.95 8.46 -5.33
C ILE A 153 8.19 8.46 -4.44
N ALA A 154 8.45 9.55 -3.70
CA ALA A 154 9.65 9.69 -2.88
C ALA A 154 9.57 8.92 -1.54
N ILE A 155 8.38 8.87 -0.93
CA ILE A 155 8.17 8.29 0.41
C ILE A 155 7.73 6.83 0.30
N GLU A 156 6.83 6.51 -0.62
CA GLU A 156 6.25 5.16 -0.69
C GLU A 156 7.11 4.25 -1.56
N GLY A 157 7.69 3.22 -0.93
CA GLY A 157 8.68 2.35 -1.54
C GLY A 157 8.18 1.59 -2.77
N ALA A 158 6.88 1.30 -2.85
CA ALA A 158 6.28 0.63 -4.01
C ALA A 158 6.30 1.51 -5.27
N PHE A 159 5.95 2.79 -5.15
CA PHE A 159 5.99 3.74 -6.27
C PHE A 159 7.42 4.04 -6.70
N ALA A 160 8.32 4.23 -5.73
CA ALA A 160 9.75 4.41 -5.98
C ALA A 160 10.33 3.23 -6.78
N ALA A 161 10.03 2.00 -6.37
CA ALA A 161 10.51 0.79 -7.04
C ALA A 161 10.01 0.70 -8.50
N CYS A 162 8.73 1.01 -8.74
CA CYS A 162 8.14 1.02 -10.08
C CYS A 162 8.82 2.05 -10.99
N PHE A 163 9.01 3.27 -10.49
CA PHE A 163 9.68 4.34 -11.21
C PHE A 163 11.15 3.99 -11.53
N VAL A 164 11.90 3.49 -10.55
CA VAL A 164 13.30 3.06 -10.74
C VAL A 164 13.38 1.92 -11.76
N ALA A 165 12.51 0.91 -11.67
CA ALA A 165 12.47 -0.21 -12.62
C ALA A 165 12.28 0.28 -14.06
N THR A 166 11.36 1.24 -14.25
CA THR A 166 11.02 1.88 -15.52
C THR A 166 12.22 2.62 -16.12
N VAL A 167 12.89 3.45 -15.32
CA VAL A 167 14.09 4.19 -15.74
C VAL A 167 15.22 3.22 -16.08
N VAL A 168 15.50 2.24 -15.23
CA VAL A 168 16.56 1.26 -15.45
C VAL A 168 16.31 0.43 -16.72
N LEU A 169 15.07 0.05 -16.99
CA LEU A 169 14.68 -0.66 -18.20
C LEU A 169 14.94 0.19 -19.45
N LEU A 170 14.52 1.46 -19.47
CA LEU A 170 14.77 2.38 -20.59
C LEU A 170 16.26 2.67 -20.79
N VAL A 171 17.01 2.89 -19.70
CA VAL A 171 18.45 3.11 -19.76
C VAL A 171 19.16 1.88 -20.33
N THR A 172 18.74 0.68 -19.96
CA THR A 172 19.28 -0.58 -20.51
C THR A 172 19.04 -0.68 -22.02
N VAL A 173 17.83 -0.35 -22.48
CA VAL A 173 17.49 -0.31 -23.91
C VAL A 173 18.29 0.78 -24.63
N ALA A 174 18.50 1.93 -24.00
CA ALA A 174 19.33 2.98 -24.56
C ALA A 174 20.79 2.51 -24.69
N VAL A 175 21.37 1.86 -23.68
CA VAL A 175 22.72 1.29 -23.76
C VAL A 175 22.86 0.35 -24.95
N TYR A 176 21.87 -0.54 -25.18
CA TYR A 176 21.84 -1.39 -26.36
C TYR A 176 21.87 -0.58 -27.66
N TRP A 177 21.03 0.46 -27.76
CA TRP A 177 20.98 1.35 -28.92
C TRP A 177 22.33 2.05 -29.19
N LEU A 178 22.96 2.61 -28.14
CA LEU A 178 24.27 3.24 -28.26
C LEU A 178 25.35 2.22 -28.68
N ALA A 179 25.31 1.01 -28.12
CA ALA A 179 26.26 -0.05 -28.43
C ALA A 179 26.13 -0.55 -29.89
N ALA A 180 24.90 -0.71 -30.39
CA ALA A 180 24.64 -1.07 -31.78
C ALA A 180 25.19 -0.03 -32.77
N ARG A 181 25.17 1.25 -32.41
CA ARG A 181 25.69 2.37 -33.22
C ARG A 181 27.17 2.69 -32.99
N ALA A 182 27.87 1.94 -32.13
CA ALA A 182 29.25 2.23 -31.76
C ALA A 182 30.21 2.36 -32.96
N ARG A 183 30.06 1.49 -33.97
CA ARG A 183 30.88 1.53 -35.20
C ARG A 183 30.64 2.81 -36.01
N GLN A 184 29.38 3.21 -36.15
CA GLN A 184 29.01 4.44 -36.87
C GLN A 184 29.57 5.68 -36.17
N ARG A 185 29.51 5.72 -34.83
CA ARG A 185 30.13 6.81 -34.02
C ARG A 185 31.64 6.90 -34.25
N ALA A 186 32.33 5.77 -34.23
CA ALA A 186 33.78 5.73 -34.48
C ALA A 186 34.13 6.26 -35.88
N LEU A 187 33.37 5.89 -36.91
CA LEU A 187 33.57 6.38 -38.28
C LEU A 187 33.34 7.90 -38.41
N ARG A 188 32.32 8.43 -37.73
CA ARG A 188 32.02 9.88 -37.71
C ARG A 188 33.13 10.68 -37.03
N VAL A 189 33.64 10.19 -35.89
CA VAL A 189 34.80 10.79 -35.22
C VAL A 189 36.03 10.79 -36.13
N LEU A 190 36.29 9.70 -36.87
CA LEU A 190 37.38 9.64 -37.86
C LEU A 190 37.15 10.60 -39.04
N ALA A 191 35.91 10.86 -39.41
CA ALA A 191 35.54 11.85 -40.43
C ALA A 191 35.61 13.31 -39.93
N GLY A 192 36.03 13.56 -38.68
CA GLY A 192 36.21 14.91 -38.14
C GLY A 192 34.93 15.58 -37.64
N THR A 193 33.82 14.85 -37.48
CA THR A 193 32.59 15.44 -36.94
C THR A 193 32.75 15.80 -35.46
N ALA A 194 32.29 16.99 -35.08
CA ALA A 194 32.36 17.45 -33.69
C ALA A 194 31.63 16.50 -32.72
N PRO A 195 32.20 16.22 -31.53
CA PRO A 195 31.58 15.38 -30.50
C PRO A 195 30.14 15.76 -30.13
N SER A 196 29.90 17.06 -29.96
CA SER A 196 28.58 17.60 -29.61
C SER A 196 27.51 17.24 -30.64
N ARG A 197 27.84 17.31 -31.93
CA ARG A 197 26.91 16.98 -33.02
C ARG A 197 26.51 15.50 -33.00
N ILE A 198 27.46 14.60 -32.71
CA ILE A 198 27.16 13.17 -32.59
C ILE A 198 26.21 12.91 -31.41
N VAL A 199 26.50 13.50 -30.23
CA VAL A 199 25.65 13.35 -29.04
C VAL A 199 24.24 13.88 -29.30
N VAL A 200 24.12 15.06 -29.93
CA VAL A 200 22.82 15.64 -30.28
C VAL A 200 22.04 14.75 -31.26
N GLU A 201 22.67 14.25 -32.31
CA GLU A 201 22.01 13.33 -33.26
C GLU A 201 21.59 12.01 -32.60
N ASP A 202 22.36 11.52 -31.63
CA ASP A 202 22.04 10.32 -30.87
C ASP A 202 20.88 10.54 -29.88
N ILE A 203 20.85 11.70 -29.21
CA ILE A 203 19.73 12.12 -28.36
C ILE A 203 18.47 12.25 -29.22
N ILE A 204 18.51 13.01 -30.32
CA ILE A 204 17.36 13.18 -31.23
C ILE A 204 16.88 11.83 -31.74
N GLY A 205 17.81 10.95 -32.14
CA GLY A 205 17.51 9.61 -32.64
C GLY A 205 16.88 8.68 -31.59
N LEU A 206 17.16 8.90 -30.29
CA LEU A 206 16.56 8.15 -29.19
C LEU A 206 15.25 8.79 -28.70
N THR A 207 15.16 10.12 -28.72
CA THR A 207 13.98 10.86 -28.28
C THR A 207 12.78 10.54 -29.16
N ALA A 208 12.94 10.50 -30.49
CA ALA A 208 11.82 10.22 -31.41
C ALA A 208 11.06 8.90 -31.14
N PRO A 209 11.69 7.72 -31.01
CA PRO A 209 10.97 6.48 -30.69
C PRO A 209 10.41 6.46 -29.26
N ILE A 210 11.07 7.15 -28.31
CA ILE A 210 10.60 7.30 -26.94
C ILE A 210 9.33 8.15 -26.90
N THR A 211 9.33 9.33 -27.52
CA THR A 211 8.18 10.23 -27.56
C THR A 211 7.02 9.64 -28.36
N LEU A 212 7.28 9.00 -29.50
CA LEU A 212 6.24 8.30 -30.27
C LEU A 212 5.59 7.18 -29.44
N SER A 213 6.40 6.41 -28.70
CA SER A 213 5.88 5.39 -27.80
C SER A 213 5.05 5.98 -26.65
N ALA A 214 5.48 7.11 -26.09
CA ALA A 214 4.77 7.80 -25.02
C ALA A 214 3.42 8.34 -25.51
N LEU A 215 3.42 9.04 -26.65
CA LEU A 215 2.22 9.59 -27.29
C LEU A 215 1.22 8.50 -27.66
N ALA A 216 1.67 7.38 -28.22
CA ALA A 216 0.80 6.27 -28.56
C ALA A 216 0.11 5.69 -27.32
N VAL A 217 0.85 5.49 -26.22
CA VAL A 217 0.25 5.03 -24.95
C VAL A 217 -0.67 6.10 -24.37
N HIS A 218 -0.30 7.37 -24.45
CA HIS A 218 -1.11 8.49 -23.98
C HIS A 218 -2.46 8.55 -24.71
N ALA A 219 -2.47 8.39 -26.04
CA ALA A 219 -3.68 8.36 -26.85
C ALA A 219 -4.56 7.13 -26.54
N VAL A 220 -3.96 5.94 -26.43
CA VAL A 220 -4.69 4.71 -26.08
C VAL A 220 -5.30 4.82 -24.68
N ALA A 221 -4.54 5.34 -23.72
CA ALA A 221 -5.00 5.52 -22.34
C ALA A 221 -6.12 6.56 -22.24
N ALA A 222 -6.06 7.65 -23.01
CA ALA A 222 -7.14 8.64 -23.11
C ALA A 222 -8.45 8.02 -23.58
N VAL A 223 -8.39 7.24 -24.68
CA VAL A 223 -9.57 6.56 -25.23
C VAL A 223 -10.12 5.56 -24.23
N TYR A 224 -9.24 4.76 -23.61
CA TYR A 224 -9.64 3.79 -22.58
C TYR A 224 -10.35 4.48 -21.41
N VAL A 225 -9.75 5.51 -20.80
CA VAL A 225 -10.33 6.19 -19.63
C VAL A 225 -11.64 6.89 -19.98
N ALA A 226 -11.71 7.57 -21.12
CA ALA A 226 -12.93 8.24 -21.56
C ALA A 226 -14.10 7.27 -21.81
N VAL A 227 -13.82 6.05 -22.28
CA VAL A 227 -14.85 5.03 -22.56
C VAL A 227 -15.20 4.22 -21.32
N ALA A 228 -14.21 3.84 -20.50
CA ALA A 228 -14.40 2.93 -19.37
C ALA A 228 -14.88 3.66 -18.10
N HIS A 229 -14.37 4.87 -17.84
CA HIS A 229 -14.62 5.60 -16.60
C HIS A 229 -15.34 6.94 -16.82
N GLY A 230 -15.29 7.49 -18.05
CA GLY A 230 -15.93 8.75 -18.39
C GLY A 230 -14.95 9.92 -18.53
N SER A 231 -15.44 11.03 -19.09
CA SER A 231 -14.61 12.20 -19.42
C SER A 231 -14.18 13.03 -18.20
N GLY A 232 -14.87 12.91 -17.06
CA GLY A 232 -14.57 13.67 -15.84
C GLY A 232 -13.18 13.38 -15.27
N PHE A 233 -12.71 12.13 -15.38
CA PHE A 233 -11.41 11.70 -14.89
C PHE A 233 -10.24 12.04 -15.81
N LEU A 234 -10.54 12.34 -17.08
CA LEU A 234 -9.53 12.50 -18.13
C LEU A 234 -8.48 13.58 -17.82
N PRO A 235 -8.83 14.80 -17.33
CA PRO A 235 -7.83 15.84 -17.07
C PRO A 235 -6.80 15.42 -16.01
N TYR A 236 -7.26 14.86 -14.89
CA TYR A 236 -6.37 14.45 -13.80
C TYR A 236 -5.49 13.25 -14.21
N PHE A 237 -6.10 12.23 -14.82
CA PHE A 237 -5.38 11.06 -15.29
C PHE A 237 -4.30 11.44 -16.30
N MET A 238 -4.64 12.28 -17.30
CA MET A 238 -3.73 12.65 -18.39
C MET A 238 -2.61 13.56 -17.91
N THR A 239 -2.88 14.51 -17.01
CA THR A 239 -1.84 15.35 -16.41
C THR A 239 -0.87 14.53 -15.55
N THR A 240 -1.39 13.59 -14.75
CA THR A 240 -0.57 12.67 -13.96
C THR A 240 0.27 11.75 -14.85
N LEU A 241 -0.32 11.18 -15.90
CA LEU A 241 0.39 10.36 -16.87
C LEU A 241 1.49 11.16 -17.60
N ALA A 242 1.18 12.38 -18.04
CA ALA A 242 2.15 13.25 -18.70
C ALA A 242 3.33 13.59 -17.77
N LEU A 243 3.06 13.91 -16.50
CA LEU A 243 4.08 14.19 -15.49
C LEU A 243 5.01 12.98 -15.28
N LEU A 244 4.44 11.79 -15.08
CA LEU A 244 5.20 10.56 -14.91
C LEU A 244 6.05 10.24 -16.14
N GLN A 245 5.47 10.35 -17.34
CA GLN A 245 6.20 10.15 -18.59
C GLN A 245 7.35 11.15 -18.75
N LEU A 246 7.11 12.43 -18.47
CA LEU A 246 8.13 13.47 -18.57
C LEU A 246 9.28 13.21 -17.59
N LEU A 247 8.97 12.81 -16.36
CA LEU A 247 9.98 12.47 -15.35
C LEU A 247 10.85 11.28 -15.77
N VAL A 248 10.23 10.22 -16.29
CA VAL A 248 10.93 9.02 -16.80
C VAL A 248 11.79 9.35 -18.01
N VAL A 249 11.28 10.12 -18.96
CA VAL A 249 12.00 10.55 -20.16
C VAL A 249 13.19 11.42 -19.76
N PHE A 250 13.00 12.39 -18.88
CA PHE A 250 14.07 13.26 -18.38
C PHE A 250 15.16 12.46 -17.68
N ALA A 251 14.80 11.57 -16.75
CA ALA A 251 15.75 10.71 -16.04
C ALA A 251 16.53 9.79 -17.01
N THR A 252 15.85 9.22 -18.00
CA THR A 252 16.46 8.38 -19.03
C THR A 252 17.45 9.18 -19.88
N LEU A 253 17.06 10.36 -20.36
CA LEU A 253 17.93 11.21 -21.18
C LEU A 253 19.15 11.68 -20.40
N ALA A 254 18.99 12.08 -19.13
CA ALA A 254 20.09 12.43 -18.25
C ALA A 254 21.08 11.27 -18.10
N ALA A 255 20.59 10.05 -17.85
CA ALA A 255 21.44 8.86 -17.79
C ALA A 255 22.14 8.60 -19.14
N VAL A 256 21.45 8.72 -20.27
CA VAL A 256 22.03 8.53 -21.61
C VAL A 256 23.15 9.54 -21.92
N VAL A 257 23.00 10.80 -21.49
CA VAL A 257 24.05 11.82 -21.60
C VAL A 257 25.30 11.38 -20.83
N VAL A 258 25.14 11.00 -19.56
CA VAL A 258 26.26 10.51 -18.73
C VAL A 258 26.93 9.29 -19.38
N LEU A 259 26.14 8.31 -19.81
CA LEU A 259 26.64 7.08 -20.43
C LEU A 259 27.35 7.35 -21.77
N SER A 260 26.88 8.32 -22.55
CA SER A 260 27.49 8.71 -23.81
C SER A 260 28.85 9.40 -23.60
N VAL A 261 28.97 10.23 -22.55
CA VAL A 261 30.25 10.85 -22.15
C VAL A 261 31.23 9.79 -21.66
N VAL A 262 30.80 8.87 -20.79
CA VAL A 262 31.64 7.79 -20.26
C VAL A 262 32.13 6.83 -21.35
N SER A 263 31.30 6.60 -22.37
CA SER A 263 31.59 5.67 -23.47
C SER A 263 32.30 6.31 -24.67
N TRP A 264 32.80 7.54 -24.54
CA TRP A 264 33.33 8.31 -25.67
C TRP A 264 34.55 7.65 -26.37
N PRO A 265 34.62 7.68 -27.72
CA PRO A 265 35.79 7.17 -28.45
C PRO A 265 37.04 8.02 -28.17
N LYS A 266 38.10 7.40 -27.63
CA LYS A 266 39.41 8.05 -27.51
C LYS A 266 40.20 7.88 -28.81
N THR A 267 40.83 8.95 -29.29
CA THR A 267 41.67 8.96 -30.51
C THR A 267 42.76 7.89 -30.48
N ALA A 268 43.40 7.70 -29.33
CA ALA A 268 44.40 6.65 -29.10
C ALA A 268 43.85 5.21 -29.26
N ALA A 269 42.56 4.98 -28.98
CA ALA A 269 41.91 3.67 -29.13
C ALA A 269 41.56 3.37 -30.59
N LEU A 270 41.20 4.39 -31.36
CA LEU A 270 40.97 4.30 -32.80
C LEU A 270 42.29 4.01 -33.54
N ALA A 271 43.38 4.66 -33.13
CA ALA A 271 44.72 4.40 -33.67
C ALA A 271 45.17 2.94 -33.46
N ARG A 272 44.77 2.32 -32.35
CA ARG A 272 45.07 0.91 -32.01
C ARG A 272 44.09 -0.11 -32.62
N ARG A 273 43.16 0.34 -33.48
CA ARG A 273 42.12 -0.50 -34.10
C ARG A 273 41.32 -1.34 -33.09
N GLU A 274 41.08 -0.79 -31.91
CA GLU A 274 40.25 -1.46 -30.91
C GLU A 274 38.78 -1.51 -31.38
N PRO A 275 38.02 -2.59 -31.09
CA PRO A 275 36.60 -2.63 -31.43
C PRO A 275 35.84 -1.49 -30.75
N ALA A 276 35.05 -0.73 -31.52
CA ALA A 276 34.32 0.44 -31.01
C ALA A 276 33.38 0.11 -29.82
N VAL A 277 32.87 -1.13 -29.77
CA VAL A 277 31.97 -1.63 -28.72
C VAL A 277 32.70 -1.81 -27.37
N ARG A 278 34.04 -1.87 -27.34
CA ARG A 278 34.83 -2.13 -26.12
C ARG A 278 34.57 -1.12 -25.00
N ARG A 279 34.23 0.12 -25.36
CA ARG A 279 33.96 1.21 -24.41
C ARG A 279 32.61 1.06 -23.69
N TYR A 280 31.68 0.28 -24.23
CA TYR A 280 30.38 0.02 -23.61
C TYR A 280 30.42 -1.16 -22.62
N ARG A 281 31.49 -1.97 -22.61
CA ARG A 281 31.64 -3.09 -21.67
C ARG A 281 31.49 -2.68 -20.19
N PRO A 282 32.19 -1.65 -19.66
CA PRO A 282 32.02 -1.26 -18.26
C PRO A 282 30.60 -0.77 -17.95
N VAL A 283 29.97 -0.04 -18.86
CA VAL A 283 28.59 0.44 -18.70
C VAL A 283 27.61 -0.74 -18.68
N ALA A 284 27.73 -1.68 -19.60
CA ALA A 284 26.88 -2.87 -19.64
C ALA A 284 27.08 -3.76 -18.42
N THR A 285 28.32 -3.91 -17.93
CA THR A 285 28.61 -4.61 -16.68
C THR A 285 27.97 -3.89 -15.48
N ALA A 286 28.09 -2.56 -15.40
CA ALA A 286 27.48 -1.77 -14.33
C ALA A 286 25.96 -1.91 -14.33
N MET A 287 25.30 -1.81 -15.49
CA MET A 287 23.85 -2.01 -15.61
C MET A 287 23.44 -3.43 -15.22
N LYS A 288 24.24 -4.45 -15.58
CA LYS A 288 23.97 -5.84 -15.19
C LYS A 288 24.07 -6.04 -13.67
N VAL A 289 25.10 -5.46 -13.04
CA VAL A 289 25.26 -5.50 -11.58
C VAL A 289 24.10 -4.75 -10.90
N LEU A 290 23.77 -3.56 -11.37
CA LEU A 290 22.68 -2.74 -10.83
C LEU A 290 21.33 -3.47 -10.92
N THR A 291 20.97 -3.98 -12.10
CA THR A 291 19.71 -4.72 -12.29
C THR A 291 19.66 -5.99 -11.46
N PHE A 292 20.78 -6.72 -11.34
CA PHE A 292 20.86 -7.91 -10.48
C PHE A 292 20.61 -7.55 -9.01
N VAL A 293 21.28 -6.51 -8.49
CA VAL A 293 21.08 -6.01 -7.13
C VAL A 293 19.64 -5.58 -6.89
N LEU A 294 19.05 -4.81 -7.81
CA LEU A 294 17.66 -4.37 -7.68
C LEU A 294 16.68 -5.53 -7.61
N VAL A 295 16.84 -6.57 -8.44
CA VAL A 295 16.00 -7.77 -8.40
C VAL A 295 16.11 -8.47 -7.05
N ILE A 296 17.31 -8.81 -6.60
CA ILE A 296 17.49 -9.57 -5.35
C ILE A 296 17.09 -8.74 -4.11
N SER A 297 17.21 -7.41 -4.16
CA SER A 297 16.70 -6.52 -3.11
C SER A 297 15.18 -6.36 -3.12
N ALA A 298 14.52 -6.48 -4.28
CA ALA A 298 13.08 -6.28 -4.40
C ALA A 298 12.24 -7.53 -4.11
N VAL A 299 12.83 -8.73 -4.23
CA VAL A 299 12.10 -10.00 -4.09
C VAL A 299 11.48 -10.18 -2.70
N ALA A 300 12.24 -9.96 -1.63
CA ALA A 300 11.71 -10.13 -0.27
C ALA A 300 10.60 -9.10 0.06
N PRO A 301 10.76 -7.79 -0.20
CA PRO A 301 9.66 -6.82 -0.04
C PRO A 301 8.43 -7.10 -0.91
N ALA A 302 8.60 -7.62 -2.12
CA ALA A 302 7.48 -8.00 -2.98
C ALA A 302 6.72 -9.21 -2.42
N TYR A 303 7.44 -10.21 -1.90
CA TYR A 303 6.84 -11.36 -1.24
C TYR A 303 6.13 -10.99 0.06
N GLY A 304 6.74 -10.13 0.88
CA GLY A 304 6.11 -9.62 2.10
C GLY A 304 4.83 -8.86 1.80
N ALA A 305 4.81 -8.03 0.76
CA ALA A 305 3.59 -7.35 0.33
C ALA A 305 2.52 -8.31 -0.21
N LEU A 306 2.92 -9.34 -0.96
CA LEU A 306 1.99 -10.38 -1.40
C LEU A 306 1.36 -11.11 -0.20
N ARG A 307 2.16 -11.50 0.80
CA ARG A 307 1.64 -12.10 2.04
C ARG A 307 0.72 -11.17 2.81
N ALA A 308 1.08 -9.89 2.92
CA ALA A 308 0.25 -8.90 3.58
C ALA A 308 -1.08 -8.71 2.85
N ALA A 309 -1.07 -8.71 1.51
CA ALA A 309 -2.29 -8.63 0.71
C ALA A 309 -3.13 -9.91 0.75
N THR A 310 -2.52 -11.10 0.78
CA THR A 310 -3.29 -12.35 0.95
C THR A 310 -3.90 -12.42 2.35
N ALA A 311 -3.13 -12.10 3.39
CA ALA A 311 -3.64 -12.00 4.74
C ALA A 311 -4.81 -11.01 4.77
N ALA A 312 -4.62 -9.78 4.29
CA ALA A 312 -5.66 -8.77 4.23
C ALA A 312 -6.89 -9.17 3.40
N ALA A 313 -6.73 -10.00 2.36
CA ALA A 313 -7.86 -10.55 1.60
C ALA A 313 -8.65 -11.59 2.42
N ASP A 314 -7.95 -12.40 3.22
CA ASP A 314 -8.56 -13.31 4.18
C ASP A 314 -9.27 -12.51 5.30
N GLU A 315 -8.65 -11.41 5.78
CA GLU A 315 -9.30 -10.48 6.72
C GLU A 315 -10.54 -9.84 6.10
N GLN A 316 -10.48 -9.45 4.81
CA GLN A 316 -11.61 -8.87 4.09
C GLN A 316 -12.80 -9.83 4.01
N ALA A 317 -12.57 -11.14 3.88
CA ALA A 317 -13.64 -12.12 3.94
C ALA A 317 -14.34 -12.14 5.31
N GLN A 318 -13.58 -11.96 6.40
CA GLN A 318 -14.13 -11.84 7.75
C GLN A 318 -14.84 -10.52 7.98
N TRP A 319 -14.32 -9.41 7.45
CA TRP A 319 -15.00 -8.11 7.50
C TRP A 319 -16.37 -8.13 6.84
N ARG A 320 -16.60 -8.99 5.83
CA ARG A 320 -17.93 -9.15 5.23
C ARG A 320 -18.94 -9.80 6.17
N LEU A 321 -18.50 -10.71 7.06
CA LEU A 321 -19.37 -11.27 8.10
C LEU A 321 -19.76 -10.20 9.12
N LEU A 322 -18.88 -9.21 9.31
CA LEU A 322 -19.08 -8.07 10.21
C LEU A 322 -19.71 -6.84 9.53
N ALA A 323 -20.28 -6.99 8.32
CA ALA A 323 -20.80 -5.86 7.55
C ALA A 323 -21.91 -5.09 8.29
N ASP A 324 -22.78 -5.80 9.01
CA ASP A 324 -23.84 -5.19 9.83
C ASP A 324 -23.39 -4.89 11.27
N GLN A 325 -22.11 -5.04 11.57
CA GLN A 325 -21.55 -4.78 12.91
C GLN A 325 -20.94 -3.38 12.99
N VAL A 326 -21.15 -2.72 14.11
CA VAL A 326 -20.75 -1.34 14.36
C VAL A 326 -19.97 -1.21 15.66
N GLY A 327 -18.96 -0.34 15.64
CA GLY A 327 -18.18 0.07 16.79
C GLY A 327 -18.58 1.47 17.26
N LEU A 328 -18.27 1.77 18.52
CA LEU A 328 -18.42 3.10 19.09
C LEU A 328 -17.09 3.84 19.00
N THR A 329 -17.06 4.96 18.27
CA THR A 329 -15.91 5.87 18.18
C THR A 329 -16.20 7.11 18.99
N PHE A 330 -15.28 7.49 19.88
CA PHE A 330 -15.46 8.61 20.78
C PHE A 330 -14.75 9.84 20.22
N ARG A 331 -15.27 11.05 20.48
CA ARG A 331 -14.58 12.29 20.11
C ARG A 331 -13.20 12.30 20.78
N LEU A 332 -12.14 12.49 19.98
CA LEU A 332 -10.76 12.53 20.49
C LEU A 332 -10.60 13.73 21.43
N GLY A 333 -10.05 13.49 22.63
CA GLY A 333 -9.78 14.57 23.60
C GLY A 333 -10.35 14.35 24.99
N ALA A 334 -11.09 13.25 25.23
CA ALA A 334 -11.63 12.94 26.55
C ALA A 334 -10.53 12.95 27.63
N ASN A 335 -10.52 14.01 28.42
CA ASN A 335 -9.78 14.02 29.68
C ASN A 335 -10.43 13.00 30.64
N GLU A 336 -9.73 12.66 31.73
CA GLU A 336 -10.22 11.67 32.71
C GLU A 336 -11.59 12.05 33.31
N GLY A 337 -11.95 13.33 33.31
CA GLY A 337 -13.27 13.83 33.70
C GLY A 337 -14.37 13.46 32.72
N GLU A 338 -14.17 13.74 31.42
CA GLU A 338 -15.12 13.41 30.36
C GLU A 338 -15.33 11.90 30.23
N PHE A 339 -14.28 11.09 30.38
CA PHE A 339 -14.42 9.63 30.41
C PHE A 339 -15.33 9.17 31.56
N ASN A 340 -15.18 9.75 32.75
CA ASN A 340 -16.02 9.42 33.90
C ASN A 340 -17.50 9.82 33.69
N GLU A 341 -17.77 10.88 32.94
CA GLU A 341 -19.14 11.31 32.62
C GLU A 341 -19.85 10.37 31.64
N ILE A 342 -19.13 9.84 30.64
CA ILE A 342 -19.71 8.95 29.62
C ILE A 342 -19.73 7.47 30.03
N LYS A 343 -18.92 7.07 31.01
CA LYS A 343 -18.73 5.68 31.44
C LYS A 343 -20.04 4.96 31.79
N GLY A 344 -20.89 5.60 32.59
CA GLY A 344 -22.21 5.08 32.99
C GLY A 344 -23.16 4.90 31.79
N PRO A 345 -23.42 5.97 31.02
CA PRO A 345 -24.23 5.88 29.79
C PRO A 345 -23.71 4.89 28.75
N VAL A 346 -22.39 4.76 28.56
CA VAL A 346 -21.84 3.75 27.63
C VAL A 346 -22.10 2.34 28.14
N THR A 347 -21.99 2.14 29.46
CA THR A 347 -22.31 0.85 30.09
C THR A 347 -23.80 0.52 29.94
N SER A 348 -24.71 1.49 30.08
CA SER A 348 -26.15 1.24 29.89
C SER A 348 -26.48 0.87 28.44
N VAL A 349 -25.85 1.51 27.45
CA VAL A 349 -25.95 1.12 26.03
C VAL A 349 -25.51 -0.33 25.83
N ALA A 350 -24.33 -0.70 26.34
CA ALA A 350 -23.81 -2.08 26.23
C ALA A 350 -24.76 -3.11 26.87
N LEU A 351 -25.24 -2.86 28.09
CA LEU A 351 -26.11 -3.81 28.79
C LEU A 351 -27.52 -3.89 28.19
N ARG A 352 -28.05 -2.80 27.62
CA ARG A 352 -29.31 -2.84 26.87
C ARG A 352 -29.17 -3.64 25.58
N ALA A 353 -28.11 -3.35 24.81
CA ALA A 353 -27.82 -4.10 23.60
C ALA A 353 -27.59 -5.59 23.90
N GLU A 354 -27.01 -5.95 25.05
CA GLU A 354 -26.86 -7.35 25.46
C GLU A 354 -28.22 -8.06 25.66
N ARG A 355 -29.18 -7.40 26.30
CA ARG A 355 -30.53 -7.96 26.51
C ARG A 355 -31.26 -8.23 25.20
N ASP A 356 -31.03 -7.38 24.21
CA ASP A 356 -31.59 -7.52 22.88
C ASP A 356 -30.79 -8.51 22.01
N GLY A 357 -29.70 -9.06 22.55
CA GLY A 357 -28.78 -9.90 21.80
C GLY A 357 -28.25 -9.13 20.59
N ALA A 358 -27.73 -7.93 20.80
CA ALA A 358 -27.25 -7.00 19.77
C ALA A 358 -25.85 -6.44 20.08
N VAL A 359 -25.11 -7.02 21.04
CA VAL A 359 -23.70 -6.68 21.32
C VAL A 359 -22.88 -7.93 21.59
N SER A 360 -21.63 -7.91 21.15
CA SER A 360 -20.64 -8.94 21.42
C SER A 360 -19.34 -8.30 21.92
N LEU A 361 -18.62 -9.03 22.77
CA LEU A 361 -17.27 -8.68 23.21
C LEU A 361 -16.25 -9.54 22.47
N SER A 362 -15.20 -8.88 21.98
CA SER A 362 -13.98 -9.51 21.49
C SER A 362 -12.78 -8.65 21.91
N HIS A 363 -11.92 -9.19 22.75
CA HIS A 363 -10.78 -8.46 23.29
C HIS A 363 -9.57 -9.38 23.37
N ALA A 364 -8.52 -9.09 22.58
CA ALA A 364 -7.41 -10.01 22.39
C ALA A 364 -6.04 -9.40 22.64
N TRP A 365 -5.16 -10.21 23.24
CA TRP A 365 -3.78 -9.89 23.54
C TRP A 365 -2.85 -10.87 22.82
N SER A 366 -1.87 -10.33 22.12
CA SER A 366 -0.87 -11.10 21.41
C SER A 366 0.16 -11.73 22.35
N ALA A 367 0.96 -12.66 21.82
CA ALA A 367 2.09 -13.23 22.54
C ALA A 367 3.07 -12.17 23.06
N ASP A 368 3.23 -11.04 22.35
CA ASP A 368 4.10 -9.94 22.76
C ASP A 368 3.50 -9.17 23.95
N ASP A 369 2.19 -8.91 23.94
CA ASP A 369 1.48 -8.23 25.03
C ASP A 369 1.56 -9.04 26.35
N LEU A 370 1.52 -10.36 26.22
CA LEU A 370 1.58 -11.31 27.34
C LEU A 370 3.01 -11.70 27.74
N ASN A 371 4.04 -11.20 27.05
CA ASN A 371 5.45 -11.57 27.25
C ASN A 371 5.73 -13.08 27.13
N LEU A 372 5.04 -13.78 26.23
CA LEU A 372 5.27 -15.22 25.99
C LEU A 372 6.65 -15.45 25.37
N SER A 373 7.41 -16.40 25.92
CA SER A 373 8.77 -16.69 25.48
C SER A 373 9.01 -18.19 25.24
N GLY A 374 10.00 -18.49 24.38
CA GLY A 374 10.45 -19.86 24.11
C GLY A 374 9.33 -20.78 23.60
N GLN A 375 9.12 -21.89 24.32
CA GLN A 375 8.18 -22.95 23.94
C GLN A 375 6.70 -22.54 24.12
N GLU A 376 6.40 -21.59 25.01
CA GLU A 376 5.03 -21.09 25.22
C GLU A 376 4.53 -20.31 24.00
N ARG A 377 5.37 -19.45 23.42
CA ARG A 377 5.07 -18.70 22.19
C ARG A 377 4.85 -19.60 20.96
N GLN A 378 5.48 -20.78 20.94
CA GLN A 378 5.27 -21.76 19.88
C GLN A 378 3.98 -22.57 20.05
N SER A 379 3.49 -22.65 21.29
CA SER A 379 2.30 -23.44 21.65
C SER A 379 1.03 -22.59 21.66
N TYR A 380 1.15 -21.29 21.96
CA TYR A 380 0.05 -20.34 22.05
C TYR A 380 0.43 -19.01 21.37
N GLY A 381 -0.45 -18.52 20.50
CA GLY A 381 -0.30 -17.24 19.81
C GLY A 381 -0.78 -16.04 20.62
N GLY A 382 -1.70 -16.24 21.59
CA GLY A 382 -2.26 -15.17 22.41
C GLY A 382 -3.38 -15.64 23.35
N LEU A 383 -4.09 -14.66 23.90
CA LEU A 383 -5.30 -14.80 24.72
C LEU A 383 -6.41 -13.93 24.12
N ALA A 384 -7.64 -14.44 24.06
CA ALA A 384 -8.80 -13.64 23.70
C ALA A 384 -9.95 -13.86 24.69
N LEU A 385 -10.50 -12.75 25.17
CA LEU A 385 -11.70 -12.67 25.98
C LEU A 385 -12.87 -12.36 25.04
N VAL A 386 -13.82 -13.30 24.95
CA VAL A 386 -14.91 -13.23 23.97
C VAL A 386 -16.24 -13.58 24.62
N THR A 387 -17.34 -13.14 24.00
CA THR A 387 -18.68 -13.65 24.31
C THR A 387 -19.03 -14.83 23.41
N GLN A 388 -19.98 -15.67 23.83
CA GLN A 388 -20.51 -16.72 22.95
C GLN A 388 -21.02 -16.15 21.62
N ARG A 389 -21.69 -15.00 21.67
CA ARG A 389 -22.18 -14.29 20.49
C ARG A 389 -21.07 -13.93 19.50
N TRP A 390 -19.87 -13.55 19.97
CA TRP A 390 -18.75 -13.29 19.07
C TRP A 390 -18.37 -14.54 18.27
N LEU A 391 -18.28 -15.69 18.95
CA LEU A 391 -17.96 -16.97 18.31
C LEU A 391 -19.02 -17.38 17.28
N ASP A 392 -20.29 -17.11 17.58
CA ASP A 392 -21.41 -17.37 16.68
C ASP A 392 -21.38 -16.42 15.46
N LEU A 393 -21.03 -15.14 15.64
CA LEU A 393 -20.93 -14.13 14.57
C LEU A 393 -19.85 -14.44 13.55
N ILE A 394 -18.72 -14.99 13.99
CA ILE A 394 -17.61 -15.39 13.11
C ILE A 394 -17.70 -16.86 12.67
N GLU A 395 -18.83 -17.52 12.93
CA GLU A 395 -19.13 -18.90 12.55
C GLU A 395 -18.04 -19.92 12.98
N THR A 396 -17.54 -19.81 14.22
CA THR A 396 -16.48 -20.70 14.72
C THR A 396 -16.97 -22.15 14.82
N ASP A 397 -16.22 -23.10 14.25
CA ASP A 397 -16.54 -24.53 14.42
C ASP A 397 -16.21 -24.98 15.85
N HIS A 398 -17.20 -25.52 16.55
CA HIS A 398 -17.03 -26.07 17.89
C HIS A 398 -16.06 -27.26 17.93
N THR A 399 -15.79 -27.95 16.81
CA THR A 399 -14.79 -29.03 16.78
C THR A 399 -13.37 -28.52 16.98
N ASP A 400 -13.12 -27.24 16.70
CA ASP A 400 -11.81 -26.61 16.82
C ASP A 400 -11.54 -26.11 18.24
N LEU A 401 -12.55 -26.18 19.13
CA LEU A 401 -12.50 -25.74 20.52
C LEU A 401 -12.31 -26.94 21.46
N THR A 402 -11.14 -27.00 22.11
CA THR A 402 -10.90 -27.97 23.19
C THR A 402 -11.09 -27.30 24.54
N ALA A 403 -11.99 -27.80 25.39
CA ALA A 403 -12.14 -27.28 26.75
C ALA A 403 -10.86 -27.49 27.58
N VAL A 404 -10.48 -26.47 28.35
CA VAL A 404 -9.26 -26.48 29.19
C VAL A 404 -9.62 -26.04 30.60
N SER A 405 -9.03 -26.65 31.62
CA SER A 405 -9.21 -26.21 33.00
C SER A 405 -8.31 -25.01 33.31
N VAL A 406 -8.71 -24.16 34.26
CA VAL A 406 -7.86 -23.02 34.72
C VAL A 406 -6.47 -23.49 35.16
N GLY A 407 -6.38 -24.69 35.74
CA GLY A 407 -5.14 -25.32 36.18
C GLY A 407 -4.17 -25.70 35.05
N ASP A 408 -4.66 -25.82 33.82
CA ASP A 408 -3.90 -26.22 32.63
C ASP A 408 -3.56 -25.04 31.71
N LEU A 409 -4.02 -23.83 32.03
CA LEU A 409 -3.67 -22.61 31.28
C LEU A 409 -2.17 -22.31 31.38
N PRO A 410 -1.55 -21.74 30.33
CA PRO A 410 -0.15 -21.28 30.39
C PRO A 410 0.09 -20.34 31.57
N GLN A 411 1.27 -20.42 32.18
CA GLN A 411 1.56 -19.66 33.40
C GLN A 411 1.41 -18.15 33.16
N ALA A 412 1.97 -17.64 32.05
CA ALA A 412 1.88 -16.24 31.67
C ALA A 412 0.43 -15.77 31.46
N VAL A 413 -0.38 -16.58 30.76
CA VAL A 413 -1.82 -16.31 30.54
C VAL A 413 -2.55 -16.26 31.88
N ARG A 414 -2.31 -17.21 32.77
CA ARG A 414 -2.95 -17.27 34.09
C ARG A 414 -2.57 -16.10 34.98
N SER A 415 -1.28 -15.71 34.98
CA SER A 415 -0.78 -14.59 35.78
C SER A 415 -1.30 -13.24 35.32
N PHE A 416 -1.69 -13.12 34.06
CA PHE A 416 -2.33 -11.93 33.52
C PHE A 416 -3.85 -11.98 33.73
N LEU A 417 -4.50 -13.05 33.26
CA LEU A 417 -5.95 -13.12 33.16
C LEU A 417 -6.66 -13.17 34.51
N LEU A 418 -6.18 -13.95 35.49
CA LEU A 418 -6.89 -14.09 36.77
C LEU A 418 -6.95 -12.77 37.56
N PRO A 419 -5.83 -12.05 37.78
CA PRO A 419 -5.87 -10.75 38.44
C PRO A 419 -6.69 -9.72 37.64
N SER A 420 -6.62 -9.77 36.30
CA SER A 420 -7.41 -8.90 35.45
C SER A 420 -8.92 -9.12 35.61
N LEU A 421 -9.38 -10.37 35.63
CA LEU A 421 -10.80 -10.68 35.85
C LEU A 421 -11.28 -10.21 37.23
N GLU A 422 -10.45 -10.35 38.28
CA GLU A 422 -10.78 -9.81 39.61
C GLU A 422 -10.94 -8.29 39.59
N ILE A 423 -10.11 -7.56 38.83
CA ILE A 423 -10.19 -6.10 38.69
C ILE A 423 -11.38 -5.67 37.82
N TRP A 424 -11.75 -6.46 36.80
CA TRP A 424 -12.83 -6.13 35.86
C TRP A 424 -14.21 -6.57 36.36
N GLN A 425 -14.28 -7.40 37.40
CA GLN A 425 -15.54 -7.83 37.99
C GLN A 425 -16.34 -6.64 38.53
N ARG A 426 -17.66 -6.67 38.33
CA ARG A 426 -18.60 -5.72 38.91
C ARG A 426 -18.78 -6.00 40.40
N ASP A 427 -18.70 -4.97 41.22
CA ASP A 427 -18.99 -5.07 42.65
C ASP A 427 -20.51 -5.15 42.88
N THR A 428 -21.05 -6.37 42.79
CA THR A 428 -22.46 -6.69 43.06
C THR A 428 -22.69 -7.19 44.49
N GLY A 429 -21.66 -7.15 45.36
CA GLY A 429 -21.69 -7.77 46.69
C GLY A 429 -21.55 -9.30 46.67
N ALA A 430 -21.17 -9.88 45.53
CA ALA A 430 -20.90 -11.30 45.37
C ALA A 430 -19.47 -11.69 45.81
N ASP A 431 -19.20 -12.99 45.91
CA ASP A 431 -17.90 -13.50 46.36
C ASP A 431 -16.77 -13.09 45.39
N PRO A 432 -15.59 -12.68 45.92
CA PRO A 432 -14.41 -12.41 45.09
C PRO A 432 -14.05 -13.66 44.26
N GLY A 433 -14.09 -13.55 42.93
CA GLY A 433 -13.74 -14.65 42.02
C GLY A 433 -14.92 -15.31 41.29
N GLU A 434 -16.16 -14.90 41.51
CA GLU A 434 -17.34 -15.42 40.78
C GLU A 434 -17.17 -15.33 39.26
N LEU A 435 -16.60 -14.23 38.74
CA LEU A 435 -16.33 -14.07 37.31
C LEU A 435 -15.34 -15.10 36.78
N VAL A 436 -14.32 -15.48 37.57
CA VAL A 436 -13.34 -16.51 37.19
C VAL A 436 -14.00 -17.88 37.09
N GLU A 437 -14.97 -18.19 37.95
CA GLU A 437 -15.71 -19.45 37.92
C GLU A 437 -16.75 -19.51 36.80
N ALA A 438 -17.35 -18.36 36.43
CA ALA A 438 -18.34 -18.26 35.38
C ALA A 438 -17.74 -18.34 33.96
N VAL A 439 -16.48 -17.94 33.78
CA VAL A 439 -15.80 -17.95 32.48
C VAL A 439 -15.42 -19.38 32.07
N SER A 440 -15.76 -19.74 30.83
CA SER A 440 -15.37 -21.01 30.23
C SER A 440 -14.08 -20.86 29.43
N TYR A 441 -13.12 -21.76 29.62
CA TYR A 441 -11.81 -21.69 28.98
C TYR A 441 -11.65 -22.75 27.89
N TYR A 442 -11.22 -22.31 26.72
CA TYR A 442 -10.97 -23.18 25.57
C TYR A 442 -9.59 -22.93 24.98
N ARG A 443 -9.04 -23.95 24.33
CA ARG A 443 -7.94 -23.82 23.39
C ARG A 443 -8.48 -23.99 21.99
N PHE A 444 -8.26 -22.99 21.16
CA PHE A 444 -8.54 -23.04 19.73
C PHE A 444 -7.32 -23.58 18.98
N ASP A 445 -7.54 -24.58 18.12
CA ASP A 445 -6.52 -25.18 17.22
C ASP A 445 -7.21 -25.60 15.91
N GLY A 446 -7.70 -24.62 15.15
CA GLY A 446 -8.38 -24.81 13.86
C GLY A 446 -7.44 -24.76 12.66
N GLU A 447 -7.94 -25.17 11.47
CA GLU A 447 -7.19 -25.05 10.20
C GLU A 447 -7.08 -23.59 9.73
N LEU A 448 -8.07 -22.75 10.07
CA LEU A 448 -8.10 -21.32 9.79
C LEU A 448 -7.85 -20.54 11.07
N ALA A 449 -7.10 -19.45 10.98
CA ALA A 449 -6.85 -18.57 12.10
C ALA A 449 -8.15 -17.91 12.60
N LEU A 450 -8.35 -17.88 13.91
CA LEU A 450 -9.53 -17.28 14.53
C LEU A 450 -9.44 -15.74 14.51
N PRO A 451 -10.42 -15.03 13.93
CA PRO A 451 -10.49 -13.57 13.99
C PRO A 451 -11.00 -13.09 15.35
N VAL A 452 -10.26 -12.20 16.00
CA VAL A 452 -10.64 -11.54 17.26
C VAL A 452 -10.19 -10.08 17.23
N VAL A 453 -10.81 -9.19 18.01
CA VAL A 453 -10.42 -7.77 18.00
C VAL A 453 -9.28 -7.53 18.99
N GLY A 454 -8.19 -6.91 18.50
CA GLY A 454 -7.02 -6.57 19.30
C GLY A 454 -7.32 -5.55 20.40
N SER A 455 -6.67 -5.72 21.54
CA SER A 455 -6.75 -4.83 22.70
C SER A 455 -6.34 -3.41 22.32
N GLY A 456 -7.26 -2.44 22.42
CA GLY A 456 -6.94 -1.02 22.23
C GLY A 456 -6.81 -0.56 20.78
N SER A 457 -6.88 -1.46 19.79
CA SER A 457 -6.72 -1.11 18.37
C SER A 457 -8.02 -1.08 17.58
N GLY A 458 -9.06 -1.80 18.02
CA GLY A 458 -10.30 -1.99 17.25
C GLY A 458 -10.12 -2.79 15.95
N GLN A 459 -8.91 -3.30 15.70
CA GLN A 459 -8.56 -4.05 14.49
C GLN A 459 -8.64 -5.55 14.73
N LEU A 460 -9.03 -6.31 13.71
CA LEU A 460 -8.97 -7.77 13.76
C LEU A 460 -7.52 -8.26 13.84
N VAL A 461 -7.30 -9.24 14.71
CA VAL A 461 -6.07 -9.99 14.90
C VAL A 461 -6.42 -11.46 14.70
N PHE A 462 -5.54 -12.18 14.04
CA PHE A 462 -5.77 -13.55 13.60
C PHE A 462 -4.83 -14.48 14.35
N PHE A 463 -5.39 -15.44 15.09
CA PHE A 463 -4.58 -16.43 15.81
C PHE A 463 -4.78 -17.83 15.27
N ASP A 464 -3.69 -18.45 14.83
CA ASP A 464 -3.68 -19.88 14.50
C ASP A 464 -3.97 -20.74 15.75
N ARG A 465 -3.49 -20.28 16.92
CA ARG A 465 -3.68 -20.94 18.23
C ARG A 465 -3.87 -19.91 19.31
N VAL A 466 -4.98 -19.97 20.04
CA VAL A 466 -5.31 -18.97 21.08
C VAL A 466 -6.02 -19.63 22.25
N VAL A 467 -5.76 -19.11 23.45
CA VAL A 467 -6.59 -19.41 24.61
C VAL A 467 -7.81 -18.49 24.57
N LEU A 468 -9.01 -19.07 24.58
CA LEU A 468 -10.26 -18.35 24.64
C LEU A 468 -10.82 -18.38 26.05
N ALA A 469 -11.13 -17.20 26.58
CA ALA A 469 -11.92 -17.00 27.78
C ALA A 469 -13.32 -16.55 27.34
N VAL A 470 -14.28 -17.47 27.36
CA VAL A 470 -15.66 -17.22 26.93
C VAL A 470 -16.47 -16.75 28.13
N VAL A 471 -16.89 -15.49 28.07
CA VAL A 471 -17.70 -14.85 29.10
C VAL A 471 -19.18 -15.07 28.79
N PRO A 472 -20.00 -15.50 29.78
CA PRO A 472 -21.43 -15.71 29.57
C PRO A 472 -22.22 -14.42 29.39
N GLU A 473 -21.92 -13.36 30.18
CA GLU A 473 -22.63 -12.08 30.12
C GLU A 473 -21.73 -10.89 30.47
N LEU A 474 -21.95 -9.75 29.81
CA LEU A 474 -21.29 -8.46 30.02
C LEU A 474 -21.72 -7.83 31.35
N GLY A 475 -22.90 -8.18 31.86
CA GLY A 475 -23.42 -7.75 33.16
C GLY A 475 -22.50 -8.01 34.35
N MET A 476 -21.56 -8.95 34.25
CA MET A 476 -20.59 -9.25 35.28
C MET A 476 -19.39 -8.30 35.30
N PHE A 477 -19.17 -7.49 34.26
CA PHE A 477 -18.07 -6.54 34.19
C PHE A 477 -18.44 -5.19 34.78
N ASN A 478 -17.48 -4.56 35.45
CA ASN A 478 -17.64 -3.20 35.93
C ASN A 478 -17.68 -2.19 34.77
N GLU A 479 -18.12 -0.98 35.11
CA GLU A 479 -18.30 0.10 34.16
C GLU A 479 -16.95 0.54 33.52
N ASP A 480 -15.82 0.41 34.22
CA ASP A 480 -14.49 0.80 33.70
C ASP A 480 -14.10 -0.08 32.52
N PHE A 481 -14.24 -1.39 32.69
CA PHE A 481 -13.93 -2.37 31.66
C PHE A 481 -14.84 -2.22 30.45
N LEU A 482 -16.16 -2.06 30.66
CA LEU A 482 -17.13 -1.94 29.57
C LEU A 482 -16.96 -0.62 28.80
N ALA A 483 -16.79 0.51 29.48
CA ALA A 483 -16.54 1.78 28.83
C ALA A 483 -15.20 1.76 28.07
N SER A 484 -14.13 1.25 28.68
CA SER A 484 -12.82 1.10 28.01
C SER A 484 -12.93 0.22 26.77
N SER A 485 -13.58 -0.94 26.88
CA SER A 485 -13.77 -1.86 25.76
C SER A 485 -14.65 -1.28 24.65
N ALA A 486 -15.65 -0.46 24.99
CA ALA A 486 -16.42 0.29 24.00
C ALA A 486 -15.53 1.31 23.27
N THR A 487 -14.72 2.08 24.01
CA THR A 487 -13.85 3.11 23.43
C THR A 487 -12.77 2.56 22.51
N SER A 488 -12.27 1.37 22.80
CA SER A 488 -11.31 0.66 21.95
C SER A 488 -11.96 -0.17 20.85
N SER A 489 -13.28 -0.06 20.65
CA SER A 489 -14.05 -0.85 19.67
C SER A 489 -13.92 -2.37 19.85
N ASN A 490 -13.71 -2.82 21.09
CA ASN A 490 -13.75 -4.24 21.49
C ASN A 490 -15.17 -4.70 21.88
N LEU A 491 -16.10 -3.76 22.11
CA LEU A 491 -17.55 -4.01 22.13
C LEU A 491 -18.15 -3.69 20.76
N ILE A 492 -18.86 -4.67 20.22
CA ILE A 492 -19.25 -4.72 18.82
C ILE A 492 -20.76 -4.90 18.78
N PHE A 493 -21.46 -3.90 18.27
CA PHE A 493 -22.91 -3.83 18.25
C PHE A 493 -23.44 -4.27 16.88
N THR A 494 -24.68 -4.77 16.84
CA THR A 494 -25.33 -5.21 15.61
C THR A 494 -26.36 -4.17 15.16
N GLY A 495 -26.26 -3.73 13.91
CA GLY A 495 -27.19 -2.77 13.29
C GLY A 495 -26.88 -1.32 13.64
N LEU A 496 -26.59 -0.51 12.62
CA LEU A 496 -26.26 0.91 12.76
C LEU A 496 -27.40 1.71 13.38
N GLU A 497 -28.60 1.66 12.78
CA GLU A 497 -29.76 2.47 13.22
C GLU A 497 -30.17 2.14 14.66
N ALA A 498 -30.23 0.85 15.00
CA ALA A 498 -30.58 0.40 16.35
C ALA A 498 -29.56 0.87 17.40
N THR A 499 -28.26 0.80 17.06
CA THR A 499 -27.19 1.25 17.95
C THR A 499 -27.19 2.78 18.09
N GLN A 500 -27.41 3.52 17.00
CA GLN A 500 -27.54 4.98 17.03
C GLN A 500 -28.73 5.42 17.89
N GLN A 501 -29.85 4.70 17.83
CA GLN A 501 -31.00 4.96 18.67
C GLN A 501 -30.66 4.76 20.16
N LEU A 502 -30.00 3.65 20.52
CA LEU A 502 -29.57 3.40 21.90
C LEU A 502 -28.62 4.49 22.42
N VAL A 503 -27.65 4.90 21.59
CA VAL A 503 -26.73 6.00 21.91
C VAL A 503 -27.48 7.32 22.09
N ALA A 504 -28.49 7.60 21.26
CA ALA A 504 -29.31 8.81 21.38
C ALA A 504 -30.19 8.81 22.63
N GLU A 505 -30.81 7.68 22.98
CA GLU A 505 -31.63 7.53 24.17
C GLU A 505 -30.84 7.72 25.47
N GLU A 506 -29.55 7.34 25.47
CA GLU A 506 -28.64 7.54 26.60
C GLU A 506 -27.92 8.91 26.57
N GLY A 507 -28.30 9.81 25.65
CA GLY A 507 -27.78 11.18 25.59
C GLY A 507 -26.33 11.29 25.10
N LEU A 508 -25.83 10.26 24.39
CA LEU A 508 -24.43 10.16 23.96
C LEU A 508 -24.18 10.66 22.51
N THR A 509 -25.21 11.18 21.82
CA THR A 509 -25.12 11.67 20.44
C THR A 509 -24.06 12.74 20.19
N GLY A 510 -23.72 13.53 21.22
CA GLY A 510 -22.66 14.53 21.17
C GLY A 510 -21.25 14.02 21.48
N ALA A 511 -21.09 12.80 21.99
CA ALA A 511 -19.79 12.26 22.44
C ALA A 511 -19.35 11.01 21.67
N VAL A 512 -20.29 10.27 21.09
CA VAL A 512 -20.07 8.95 20.50
C VAL A 512 -20.63 8.89 19.09
N ARG A 513 -19.77 8.51 18.14
CA ARG A 513 -20.13 8.15 16.77
C ARG A 513 -20.26 6.64 16.66
N VAL A 514 -21.29 6.17 15.98
CA VAL A 514 -21.43 4.76 15.60
C VAL A 514 -20.92 4.60 14.17
N GLN A 515 -19.98 3.68 13.95
CA GLN A 515 -19.40 3.43 12.62
C GLN A 515 -19.35 1.93 12.33
N TYR A 516 -19.59 1.55 11.07
CA TYR A 516 -19.38 0.18 10.61
C TYR A 516 -17.94 -0.26 10.77
N MET A 517 -17.72 -1.40 11.41
CA MET A 517 -16.36 -1.91 11.63
C MET A 517 -15.69 -2.34 10.31
N ALA A 518 -16.49 -2.80 9.34
CA ALA A 518 -16.00 -3.29 8.06
C ALA A 518 -15.39 -2.19 7.17
N GLU A 519 -15.73 -0.90 7.36
CA GLU A 519 -15.27 0.18 6.48
C GLU A 519 -13.76 0.44 6.56
N ASP A 520 -13.20 0.55 7.77
CA ASP A 520 -11.79 0.85 7.98
C ASP A 520 -10.90 -0.34 7.60
N GLY A 521 -11.33 -1.56 7.94
CA GLY A 521 -10.65 -2.80 7.58
C GLY A 521 -10.64 -3.06 6.07
N LEU A 522 -11.76 -2.82 5.39
CA LEU A 522 -11.88 -2.98 3.94
C LEU A 522 -10.99 -2.00 3.17
N LEU A 523 -10.92 -0.74 3.58
CA LEU A 523 -10.07 0.26 2.92
C LEU A 523 -8.59 -0.07 3.06
N LEU A 524 -8.14 -0.47 4.26
CA LEU A 524 -6.76 -0.88 4.49
C LEU A 524 -6.39 -2.11 3.65
N ALA A 525 -7.25 -3.14 3.63
CA ALA A 525 -7.03 -4.35 2.85
C ALA A 525 -6.89 -4.06 1.35
N GLN A 526 -7.74 -3.17 0.83
CA GLN A 526 -7.64 -2.73 -0.56
C GLN A 526 -6.31 -2.02 -0.84
N PHE A 527 -5.84 -1.11 0.02
CA PHE A 527 -4.53 -0.47 -0.17
C PHE A 527 -3.38 -1.47 -0.17
N LEU A 528 -3.41 -2.47 0.72
CA LEU A 528 -2.40 -3.53 0.76
C LEU A 528 -2.39 -4.36 -0.53
N ALA A 529 -3.58 -4.68 -1.06
CA ALA A 529 -3.72 -5.36 -2.36
C ALA A 529 -3.10 -4.54 -3.51
N TYR A 530 -3.37 -3.22 -3.57
CA TYR A 530 -2.77 -2.34 -4.58
C TYR A 530 -1.24 -2.30 -4.47
N PHE A 531 -0.69 -2.19 -3.25
CA PHE A 531 0.75 -2.16 -3.05
C PHE A 531 1.42 -3.48 -3.40
N ALA A 532 0.78 -4.61 -3.11
CA ALA A 532 1.27 -5.93 -3.53
C ALA A 532 1.33 -6.07 -5.04
N TRP A 533 0.26 -5.67 -5.74
CA TRP A 533 0.22 -5.72 -7.20
C TRP A 533 1.26 -4.79 -7.84
N LEU A 534 1.40 -3.56 -7.32
CA LEU A 534 2.40 -2.60 -7.79
C LEU A 534 3.84 -3.11 -7.59
N ARG A 535 4.13 -3.75 -6.44
CA ARG A 535 5.44 -4.37 -6.19
C ARG A 535 5.69 -5.58 -7.09
N GLY A 536 4.67 -6.40 -7.35
CA GLY A 536 4.76 -7.53 -8.29
C GLY A 536 5.09 -7.09 -9.71
N ILE A 537 4.40 -6.06 -10.22
CA ILE A 537 4.67 -5.45 -11.52
C ILE A 537 6.08 -4.86 -11.59
N SER A 538 6.50 -4.15 -10.54
CA SER A 538 7.84 -3.57 -10.45
C SER A 538 8.93 -4.64 -10.52
N LEU A 539 8.74 -5.76 -9.79
CA LEU A 539 9.65 -6.90 -9.83
C LEU A 539 9.73 -7.52 -11.23
N ALA A 540 8.59 -7.68 -11.91
CA ALA A 540 8.56 -8.18 -13.29
C ALA A 540 9.33 -7.25 -14.26
N ALA A 541 9.17 -5.93 -14.13
CA ALA A 541 9.91 -4.95 -14.92
C ALA A 541 11.43 -4.99 -14.62
N MET A 542 11.83 -5.14 -13.36
CA MET A 542 13.24 -5.30 -12.97
C MET A 542 13.84 -6.60 -13.52
N LEU A 543 13.10 -7.70 -13.49
CA LEU A 543 13.51 -8.98 -14.08
C LEU A 543 13.73 -8.84 -15.59
N ALA A 544 12.81 -8.19 -16.30
CA ALA A 544 12.96 -7.90 -17.73
C ALA A 544 14.21 -7.03 -18.01
N ALA A 545 14.45 -6.00 -17.20
CA ALA A 545 15.63 -5.15 -17.30
C ALA A 545 16.93 -5.95 -17.06
N MET A 546 16.94 -6.86 -16.08
CA MET A 546 18.06 -7.74 -15.81
C MET A 546 18.34 -8.68 -16.99
N VAL A 547 17.31 -9.30 -17.57
CA VAL A 547 17.46 -10.19 -18.74
C VAL A 547 18.04 -9.41 -19.93
N ILE A 548 17.51 -8.22 -20.23
CA ILE A 548 18.01 -7.40 -21.33
C ILE A 548 19.45 -6.96 -21.05
N SER A 549 19.75 -6.49 -19.83
CA SER A 549 21.10 -6.05 -19.48
C SER A 549 22.12 -7.20 -19.53
N ALA A 550 21.74 -8.39 -19.08
CA ALA A 550 22.54 -9.60 -19.22
C ALA A 550 22.79 -9.93 -20.70
N ALA A 551 21.74 -9.95 -21.53
CA ALA A 551 21.85 -10.20 -22.97
C ALA A 551 22.79 -9.19 -23.66
N VAL A 552 22.63 -7.89 -23.40
CA VAL A 552 23.48 -6.83 -23.96
C VAL A 552 24.94 -7.01 -23.53
N GLY A 553 25.19 -7.23 -22.24
CA GLY A 553 26.54 -7.47 -21.71
C GLY A 553 27.19 -8.73 -22.30
N SER A 554 26.42 -9.79 -22.49
CA SER A 554 26.86 -11.03 -23.12
C SER A 554 27.19 -10.87 -24.61
N VAL A 555 26.36 -10.15 -25.37
CA VAL A 555 26.62 -9.84 -26.79
C VAL A 555 27.86 -8.98 -26.95
N ILE A 556 28.00 -7.92 -26.15
CA ILE A 556 29.20 -7.07 -26.14
C ILE A 556 30.45 -7.92 -25.88
N SER A 557 30.41 -8.78 -24.87
CA SER A 557 31.53 -9.66 -24.53
C SER A 557 31.85 -10.66 -25.65
N ALA A 558 30.82 -11.25 -26.26
CA ALA A 558 30.98 -12.20 -27.37
C ALA A 558 31.61 -11.54 -28.61
N VAL A 559 31.22 -10.29 -28.94
CA VAL A 559 31.81 -9.53 -30.05
C VAL A 559 33.29 -9.22 -29.80
N LEU A 560 33.65 -8.82 -28.58
CA LEU A 560 35.03 -8.45 -28.23
C LEU A 560 35.99 -9.63 -28.25
N ASP A 561 35.53 -10.78 -27.77
CA ASP A 561 36.36 -11.97 -27.63
C ASP A 561 36.27 -12.91 -28.84
N ASN A 562 35.44 -12.61 -29.84
CA ASN A 562 35.14 -13.50 -30.97
C ASN A 562 36.39 -14.09 -31.64
N ARG A 563 37.41 -13.26 -31.91
CA ARG A 563 38.67 -13.72 -32.53
C ARG A 563 39.40 -14.76 -31.68
N ARG A 564 39.49 -14.53 -30.38
CA ARG A 564 40.10 -15.45 -29.41
C ARG A 564 39.26 -16.71 -29.27
N ASP A 565 37.96 -16.57 -29.10
CA ASP A 565 37.02 -17.68 -28.90
C ASP A 565 36.98 -18.62 -30.11
N TYR A 566 37.11 -18.06 -31.33
CA TYR A 566 37.21 -18.82 -32.57
C TYR A 566 38.53 -19.60 -32.65
N GLN A 567 39.67 -18.96 -32.34
CA GLN A 567 40.99 -19.61 -32.32
C GLN A 567 41.06 -20.75 -31.29
N LEU A 568 40.56 -20.53 -30.06
CA LEU A 568 40.54 -21.55 -29.02
C LEU A 568 39.65 -22.74 -29.39
N ARG A 569 38.55 -22.50 -30.11
CA ARG A 569 37.65 -23.56 -30.56
C ARG A 569 38.26 -24.39 -31.70
N LEU A 570 39.00 -23.75 -32.61
CA LEU A 570 39.80 -24.45 -33.63
C LEU A 570 40.92 -25.27 -32.99
N ALA A 571 41.50 -24.80 -31.88
CA ALA A 571 42.49 -25.52 -31.09
C ALA A 571 41.89 -26.67 -30.23
N GLY A 572 40.63 -27.07 -30.44
CA GLY A 572 39.99 -28.19 -29.74
C GLY A 572 39.50 -27.88 -28.33
N THR A 573 39.55 -26.62 -27.87
CA THR A 573 39.05 -26.27 -26.54
C THR A 573 37.52 -26.32 -26.52
N SER A 574 36.96 -27.04 -25.53
CA SER A 574 35.50 -27.17 -25.40
C SER A 574 34.82 -25.82 -25.20
N ALA A 575 33.59 -25.71 -25.71
CA ALA A 575 32.81 -24.49 -25.55
C ALA A 575 32.58 -24.15 -24.08
N VAL A 576 32.32 -25.16 -23.25
CA VAL A 576 32.10 -24.99 -21.80
C VAL A 576 33.33 -24.38 -21.12
N ARG A 577 34.55 -24.85 -21.43
CA ARG A 577 35.78 -24.35 -20.79
C ARG A 577 36.08 -22.89 -21.15
N ILE A 578 35.80 -22.49 -22.39
CA ILE A 578 35.94 -21.09 -22.82
C ILE A 578 34.92 -20.20 -22.08
N LEU A 579 33.70 -20.69 -21.89
CA LEU A 579 32.63 -19.95 -21.19
C LEU A 579 32.89 -19.86 -19.68
N ALA A 580 33.38 -20.93 -19.07
CA ALA A 580 33.66 -21.01 -17.63
C ALA A 580 34.64 -19.92 -17.18
N ASN A 581 35.69 -19.66 -17.95
CA ASN A 581 36.65 -18.59 -17.64
C ASN A 581 36.03 -17.18 -17.68
N ARG A 582 34.96 -16.99 -18.45
CA ARG A 582 34.21 -15.72 -18.50
C ARG A 582 33.19 -15.62 -17.37
N LEU A 583 32.51 -16.72 -17.07
CA LEU A 583 31.46 -16.79 -16.04
C LEU A 583 32.02 -16.79 -14.62
N ALA A 584 33.18 -17.41 -14.36
CA ALA A 584 33.75 -17.51 -13.03
C ALA A 584 33.84 -16.17 -12.27
N PRO A 585 34.40 -15.08 -12.84
CA PRO A 585 34.42 -13.79 -12.14
C PRO A 585 33.02 -13.19 -11.96
N GLU A 586 32.09 -13.41 -12.90
CA GLU A 586 30.72 -12.90 -12.78
C GLU A 586 29.93 -13.63 -11.69
N VAL A 587 30.08 -14.95 -11.62
CA VAL A 587 29.49 -15.79 -10.57
C VAL A 587 30.07 -15.43 -9.21
N ALA A 588 31.40 -15.24 -9.10
CA ALA A 588 32.03 -14.82 -7.85
C ALA A 588 31.49 -13.47 -7.35
N VAL A 589 31.39 -12.47 -8.23
CA VAL A 589 30.81 -11.16 -7.89
C VAL A 589 29.33 -11.29 -7.54
N GLY A 590 28.55 -12.04 -8.31
CA GLY A 590 27.13 -12.23 -8.04
C GLY A 590 26.88 -12.94 -6.70
N LEU A 591 27.66 -13.97 -6.37
CA LEU A 591 27.61 -14.65 -5.07
C LEU A 591 27.99 -13.70 -3.93
N ALA A 592 29.00 -12.85 -4.11
CA ALA A 592 29.37 -11.84 -3.11
C ALA A 592 28.24 -10.81 -2.89
N LEU A 593 27.56 -10.39 -3.95
CA LEU A 593 26.40 -9.47 -3.84
C LEU A 593 25.21 -10.13 -3.15
N VAL A 594 24.91 -11.39 -3.48
CA VAL A 594 23.88 -12.17 -2.78
C VAL A 594 24.22 -12.30 -1.31
N ALA A 595 25.46 -12.65 -0.96
CA ALA A 595 25.91 -12.74 0.43
C ALA A 595 25.80 -11.39 1.17
N ALA A 596 26.18 -10.29 0.53
CA ALA A 596 26.06 -8.95 1.13
C ALA A 596 24.61 -8.57 1.43
N ILE A 597 23.69 -8.87 0.51
CA ILE A 597 22.26 -8.57 0.70
C ILE A 597 21.63 -9.50 1.72
N LEU A 598 22.02 -10.79 1.74
CA LEU A 598 21.62 -11.72 2.78
C LEU A 598 22.06 -11.24 4.16
N ALA A 599 23.31 -10.77 4.31
CA ALA A 599 23.81 -10.22 5.57
C ALA A 599 23.01 -8.99 6.00
N LEU A 600 22.67 -8.10 5.06
CA LEU A 600 21.81 -6.93 5.32
C LEU A 600 20.39 -7.32 5.76
N THR A 601 19.80 -8.36 5.17
CA THR A 601 18.45 -8.82 5.53
C THR A 601 18.41 -9.57 6.86
N LEU A 602 19.45 -10.37 7.16
CA LEU A 602 19.59 -11.04 8.45
C LEU A 602 19.83 -10.03 9.57
N TRP A 603 20.58 -8.96 9.31
CA TRP A 603 20.77 -7.88 10.29
C TRP A 603 19.47 -7.10 10.60
N ARG A 604 18.49 -7.14 9.70
CA ARG A 604 17.18 -6.47 9.85
C ARG A 604 16.05 -7.42 10.26
N ASP A 605 16.36 -8.66 10.65
CA ASP A 605 15.37 -9.71 10.98
C ASP A 605 14.21 -9.81 9.97
N SER A 606 14.50 -9.58 8.69
CA SER A 606 13.49 -9.54 7.64
C SER A 606 13.22 -10.94 7.07
N PRO A 607 11.96 -11.41 7.02
CA PRO A 607 11.63 -12.70 6.41
C PRO A 607 11.89 -12.65 4.89
N GLY A 608 12.45 -13.71 4.31
CA GLY A 608 12.66 -13.81 2.85
C GLY A 608 14.01 -14.34 2.38
N THR A 609 14.90 -14.76 3.29
CA THR A 609 16.21 -15.37 3.01
C THR A 609 16.20 -16.44 1.88
N PRO A 610 15.29 -17.44 1.84
CA PRO A 610 15.29 -18.44 0.78
C PRO A 610 14.97 -17.85 -0.61
N LEU A 611 14.16 -16.79 -0.65
CA LEU A 611 13.78 -16.14 -1.91
C LEU A 611 14.93 -15.34 -2.50
N ILE A 612 15.74 -14.70 -1.66
CA ILE A 612 16.96 -13.98 -2.10
C ILE A 612 17.96 -14.95 -2.72
N ILE A 613 18.18 -16.11 -2.09
CA ILE A 613 19.04 -17.17 -2.63
C ILE A 613 18.49 -17.64 -3.98
N THR A 614 17.20 -17.96 -4.04
CA THR A 614 16.54 -18.44 -5.27
C THR A 614 16.64 -17.42 -6.40
N ALA A 615 16.34 -16.15 -6.13
CA ALA A 615 16.44 -15.06 -7.11
C ALA A 615 17.89 -14.82 -7.55
N GLY A 616 18.85 -14.89 -6.62
CA GLY A 616 20.28 -14.79 -6.92
C GLY A 616 20.76 -15.92 -7.83
N SER A 617 20.39 -17.17 -7.51
CA SER A 617 20.69 -18.35 -8.32
C SER A 617 20.07 -18.25 -9.72
N LEU A 618 18.80 -17.83 -9.80
CA LEU A 618 18.10 -17.65 -11.07
C LEU A 618 18.74 -16.53 -11.92
N GLY A 619 19.09 -15.40 -11.32
CA GLY A 619 19.76 -14.29 -12.02
C GLY A 619 21.14 -14.69 -12.57
N LEU A 620 21.91 -15.47 -11.80
CA LEU A 620 23.17 -16.05 -12.27
C LEU A 620 22.96 -17.05 -13.41
N ALA A 621 21.95 -17.90 -13.33
CA ALA A 621 21.59 -18.84 -14.39
C ALA A 621 21.17 -18.10 -15.68
N ILE A 622 20.37 -17.04 -15.56
CA ILE A 622 20.00 -16.15 -16.68
C ILE A 622 21.25 -15.56 -17.35
N SER A 623 22.19 -15.01 -16.56
CA SER A 623 23.45 -14.48 -17.09
C SER A 623 24.25 -15.56 -17.85
N ALA A 624 24.34 -16.76 -17.31
CA ALA A 624 25.02 -17.89 -17.97
C ALA A 624 24.36 -18.29 -19.30
N LEU A 625 23.03 -18.37 -19.32
CA LEU A 625 22.25 -18.65 -20.53
C LEU A 625 22.44 -17.57 -21.60
N CYS A 626 22.42 -16.29 -21.22
CA CYS A 626 22.68 -15.17 -22.13
C CYS A 626 24.07 -15.26 -22.77
N HIS A 627 25.11 -15.59 -21.98
CA HIS A 627 26.47 -15.79 -22.52
C HIS A 627 26.57 -16.98 -23.48
N PHE A 628 25.88 -18.08 -23.16
CA PHE A 628 25.81 -19.24 -24.05
C PHE A 628 25.13 -18.90 -25.38
N ALA A 629 23.95 -18.26 -25.33
CA ALA A 629 23.19 -17.85 -26.50
C ALA A 629 23.94 -16.85 -27.38
N ALA A 630 24.49 -15.79 -26.78
CA ALA A 630 25.25 -14.75 -27.50
C ALA A 630 26.46 -15.32 -28.25
N ARG A 631 27.16 -16.29 -27.65
CA ARG A 631 28.28 -16.96 -28.30
C ARG A 631 27.83 -17.84 -29.46
N ARG A 632 26.77 -18.63 -29.28
CA ARG A 632 26.22 -19.48 -30.35
C ARG A 632 25.81 -18.64 -31.55
N TRP A 633 25.17 -17.51 -31.29
CA TRP A 633 24.79 -16.54 -32.31
C TRP A 633 26.01 -15.96 -33.03
N MET A 634 27.02 -15.45 -32.30
CA MET A 634 28.24 -14.90 -32.92
C MET A 634 29.01 -15.94 -33.75
N PHE A 635 29.09 -17.18 -33.29
CA PHE A 635 29.76 -18.24 -34.03
C PHE A 635 29.04 -18.55 -35.35
N SER A 636 27.71 -18.59 -35.32
CA SER A 636 26.89 -18.79 -36.53
C SER A 636 27.01 -17.61 -37.49
N ALA A 637 27.07 -16.38 -36.96
CA ALA A 637 27.24 -15.17 -37.75
C ALA A 637 28.60 -15.11 -38.46
N VAL A 638 29.68 -15.56 -37.81
CA VAL A 638 31.02 -15.66 -38.44
C VAL A 638 31.02 -16.68 -39.57
N ILE A 639 30.39 -17.84 -39.38
CA ILE A 639 30.27 -18.88 -40.42
C ILE A 639 29.49 -18.35 -41.62
N ASN A 640 28.39 -17.63 -41.37
CA ASN A 640 27.52 -17.10 -42.40
C ASN A 640 28.00 -15.77 -43.01
N ARG A 641 29.17 -15.24 -42.58
CA ARG A 641 29.75 -13.95 -43.01
C ARG A 641 28.81 -12.75 -42.84
N THR A 642 27.97 -12.74 -41.81
CA THR A 642 26.98 -11.68 -41.57
C THR A 642 27.43 -10.58 -40.60
N VAL A 643 28.61 -10.69 -39.97
CA VAL A 643 29.13 -9.75 -38.94
C VAL A 643 30.59 -9.38 -39.18
#